data_AF-A0A1X6P7F0-F1
#
_entry.id   AF-A0A1X6P7F0-F1
#
_cell.length_a   1.000
_cell.length_b   1.000
_cell.length_c   1.000
_cell.angle_alpha   90.00
_cell.angle_beta   90.00
_cell.angle_gamma   90.00
#
_symmetry.space_group_name_H-M   'P 1'
#
loop_
_entity.id
_entity.type
_entity.pdbx_description
1 polymer ?
#
loop_
_entity_poly.entity_id
_entity_poly.type
_entity_poly.pdbx_seq_one_letter_code
_entity_poly.pdbx_strand_id
1 'polypeptide(L)'
;MHPGGSNKRPMYLPIEVVQIVGAQRRHRLTDQQTSKLKDMACTKPPVRFQNVSRLRRVAAYETDEYLKEFGLTVEPAMLHVSGRALSPPTLIYNHALTVQPANGRWNMKDKMYYQAGPILHYWGVLILQDSRGRMPPGGGRVKQDFMRFLTTLESVSRKTGLAISNMNPMILVRSKSDVAQAMREIKETVDGDAREHGQPGCQLILIVKPTNETSDYREIKFQSDSVHGCPSQCMLSKHMERVNIMYCANLGLKINSKLGGGNVTLTQPSLDRLKARKTLMIMGLDLSLESKAIARTTDAVAAVVGTLNHQYTEYASAYRFQLAKEEHIMDLTKLAQDVFTSFFERWQKLPEALLVYRDGVADSQMKHVLDVERDALVEAYQNVQPGSTPEITMVVTQKRHRTRFMPVNQSQGDKAGNCKPGLCVDGDITQPHQFEFYLQSHTALQGTSRPVRHVVLVNELGLSSDELQEITNSLCYVNARCTLSTSMVAPTAYSALVAERGASCGRARRGRAPTTRRAWAAGVATRRWRRSTTTSSGRSTSRTSSTLCERPRGLSALAGLPPLCFRGILLPSVVSRIVSGCVLGAPHHFSLFLVFLGLLGLLVCIDVHRVCSCRFFSSCSPPRLGHTVHGCLSFLTRFSLLGTTLTHTGHAGRTTPQDSQPKKKRPTSTHPS
;
A
#
# COMPACT_ATOMS: atom_id res chain seq x y z
N MET A 1 21.23 -38.10 7.63
CA MET A 1 21.98 -37.60 8.80
C MET A 1 22.33 -36.13 8.61
N HIS A 2 22.61 -35.36 9.66
CA HIS A 2 23.44 -34.16 9.55
C HIS A 2 24.91 -34.61 9.41
N PRO A 3 25.69 -34.10 8.45
CA PRO A 3 27.12 -34.38 8.40
C PRO A 3 27.81 -33.68 9.58
N GLY A 4 28.34 -34.46 10.53
CA GLY A 4 29.01 -33.97 11.75
C GLY A 4 30.41 -33.39 11.53
N GLY A 5 30.83 -33.22 10.27
CA GLY A 5 32.11 -32.59 9.92
C GLY A 5 32.12 -31.10 10.27
N SER A 6 33.25 -30.62 10.77
CA SER A 6 33.49 -29.19 11.00
C SER A 6 34.59 -28.69 10.06
N ASN A 7 34.72 -27.38 9.88
CA ASN A 7 35.82 -26.82 9.08
C ASN A 7 37.23 -27.18 9.62
N LYS A 8 37.34 -27.71 10.85
CA LYS A 8 38.61 -28.20 11.45
C LYS A 8 38.78 -29.73 11.35
N ARG A 9 37.72 -30.47 11.03
CA ARG A 9 37.68 -31.92 10.79
C ARG A 9 36.62 -32.20 9.73
N PRO A 10 36.93 -32.01 8.43
CA PRO A 10 35.98 -32.25 7.36
C PRO A 10 35.64 -33.74 7.27
N MET A 11 34.38 -34.03 6.95
CA MET A 11 33.88 -35.38 6.73
C MET A 11 33.40 -35.47 5.28
N TYR A 12 34.10 -36.24 4.47
CA TYR A 12 33.78 -36.44 3.07
C TYR A 12 32.94 -37.71 2.91
N LEU A 13 31.81 -37.59 2.22
CA LEU A 13 30.93 -38.70 1.85
C LEU A 13 30.71 -38.64 0.33
N PRO A 14 30.94 -39.74 -0.41
CA PRO A 14 30.57 -39.82 -1.83
C PRO A 14 29.08 -39.51 -2.03
N ILE A 15 28.72 -38.81 -3.11
CA ILE A 15 27.32 -38.40 -3.34
C ILE A 15 26.38 -39.61 -3.55
N GLU A 16 26.92 -40.73 -4.04
CA GLU A 16 26.20 -41.98 -4.24
C GLU A 16 25.74 -42.67 -2.95
N VAL A 17 26.43 -42.44 -1.81
CA VAL A 17 26.06 -43.01 -0.50
C VAL A 17 25.19 -42.07 0.35
N VAL A 18 24.70 -40.97 -0.21
CA VAL A 18 23.96 -39.93 0.53
C VAL A 18 22.56 -39.71 -0.04
N GLN A 19 21.53 -40.12 0.71
CA GLN A 19 20.13 -39.81 0.39
C GLN A 19 19.68 -38.49 1.03
N ILE A 20 18.91 -37.69 0.28
CA ILE A 20 18.26 -36.48 0.79
C ILE A 20 17.11 -36.88 1.73
N VAL A 21 17.23 -36.53 3.01
CA VAL A 21 16.18 -36.76 4.02
C VAL A 21 14.88 -36.04 3.62
N GLY A 22 13.74 -36.69 3.80
CA GLY A 22 12.41 -36.14 3.49
C GLY A 22 12.04 -34.89 4.32
N ALA A 23 10.89 -34.29 3.97
CA ALA A 23 10.30 -33.11 4.64
C ALA A 23 11.15 -31.82 4.72
N GLN A 24 12.37 -31.79 4.17
CA GLN A 24 13.22 -30.59 4.15
C GLN A 24 12.59 -29.44 3.35
N ARG A 25 12.38 -28.29 4.02
CA ARG A 25 11.68 -27.13 3.45
C ARG A 25 12.55 -26.39 2.42
N ARG A 26 12.12 -26.38 1.15
CA ARG A 26 12.76 -25.57 0.10
C ARG A 26 12.32 -24.11 0.15
N HIS A 27 13.26 -23.19 0.40
CA HIS A 27 12.99 -21.75 0.56
C HIS A 27 13.05 -20.91 -0.72
N ARG A 28 13.65 -21.42 -1.81
CA ARG A 28 13.71 -20.75 -3.12
C ARG A 28 13.18 -21.68 -4.22
N LEU A 29 12.27 -21.15 -5.03
CA LEU A 29 11.65 -21.80 -6.18
C LEU A 29 11.92 -20.97 -7.44
N THR A 30 12.00 -21.61 -8.61
CA THR A 30 11.99 -20.88 -9.89
C THR A 30 10.59 -20.34 -10.21
N ASP A 31 10.45 -19.42 -11.17
CA ASP A 31 9.14 -18.93 -11.60
C ASP A 31 8.22 -20.05 -12.13
N GLN A 32 8.80 -21.03 -12.84
CA GLN A 32 8.07 -22.21 -13.31
C GLN A 32 7.58 -23.10 -12.15
N GLN A 33 8.44 -23.36 -11.16
CA GLN A 33 8.06 -24.09 -9.94
C GLN A 33 7.01 -23.31 -9.13
N THR A 34 7.12 -21.99 -9.09
CA THR A 34 6.19 -21.09 -8.42
C THR A 34 4.82 -21.05 -9.13
N SER A 35 4.78 -21.17 -10.46
CA SER A 35 3.51 -21.35 -11.19
C SER A 35 2.88 -22.69 -10.81
N LYS A 36 3.59 -23.82 -11.02
CA LYS A 36 3.05 -25.15 -10.70
C LYS A 36 2.57 -25.26 -9.25
N LEU A 37 3.28 -24.66 -8.29
CA LEU A 37 2.87 -24.63 -6.89
C LEU A 37 1.62 -23.76 -6.65
N LYS A 38 1.46 -22.62 -7.34
CA LYS A 38 0.20 -21.86 -7.30
C LYS A 38 -0.94 -22.70 -7.84
N ASP A 39 -0.75 -23.33 -9.00
CA ASP A 39 -1.77 -24.13 -9.69
C ASP A 39 -2.27 -25.29 -8.79
N MET A 40 -1.33 -26.03 -8.17
CA MET A 40 -1.66 -27.08 -7.19
C MET A 40 -2.33 -26.56 -5.90
N ALA A 41 -1.93 -25.38 -5.41
CA ALA A 41 -2.49 -24.80 -4.18
C ALA A 41 -3.84 -24.09 -4.37
N CYS A 42 -4.26 -23.81 -5.61
CA CYS A 42 -5.41 -22.96 -5.93
C CYS A 42 -6.78 -23.69 -5.85
N THR A 43 -7.06 -24.29 -4.69
CA THR A 43 -8.29 -25.04 -4.43
C THR A 43 -9.53 -24.13 -4.34
N LYS A 44 -10.59 -24.46 -5.08
CA LYS A 44 -11.94 -23.87 -4.93
C LYS A 44 -12.52 -24.19 -3.55
N PRO A 45 -13.47 -23.39 -3.01
CA PRO A 45 -13.95 -23.56 -1.64
C PRO A 45 -14.51 -24.95 -1.31
N PRO A 46 -15.36 -25.61 -2.14
CA PRO A 46 -15.86 -26.94 -1.80
C PRO A 46 -14.73 -27.97 -1.60
N VAL A 47 -13.77 -28.01 -2.53
CA VAL A 47 -12.59 -28.90 -2.45
C VAL A 47 -11.69 -28.53 -1.27
N ARG A 48 -11.56 -27.24 -0.96
CA ARG A 48 -10.77 -26.78 0.20
C ARG A 48 -11.43 -27.18 1.51
N PHE A 49 -12.74 -26.98 1.65
CA PHE A 49 -13.49 -27.27 2.87
C PHE A 49 -13.56 -28.79 3.11
N GLN A 50 -13.85 -29.58 2.06
CA GLN A 50 -13.71 -31.05 2.11
C GLN A 50 -12.33 -31.51 2.59
N ASN A 51 -11.25 -30.87 2.13
CA ASN A 51 -9.89 -31.19 2.58
C ASN A 51 -9.65 -30.79 4.05
N VAL A 52 -10.20 -29.68 4.54
CA VAL A 52 -10.11 -29.31 5.95
C VAL A 52 -10.91 -30.29 6.82
N SER A 53 -12.14 -30.67 6.43
CA SER A 53 -12.92 -31.70 7.14
C SER A 53 -12.19 -33.05 7.16
N ARG A 54 -11.54 -33.44 6.05
CA ARG A 54 -10.72 -34.66 5.99
C ARG A 54 -9.52 -34.57 6.94
N LEU A 55 -8.81 -33.44 6.97
CA LEU A 55 -7.68 -33.24 7.88
C LEU A 55 -8.11 -33.24 9.35
N ARG A 56 -9.26 -32.64 9.69
CA ARG A 56 -9.81 -32.66 11.06
C ARG A 56 -10.28 -34.04 11.52
N ARG A 57 -10.72 -34.91 10.59
CA ARG A 57 -10.96 -36.33 10.89
C ARG A 57 -9.65 -37.11 11.09
N VAL A 58 -8.63 -36.87 10.26
CA VAL A 58 -7.30 -37.50 10.41
C VAL A 58 -6.56 -37.03 11.67
N ALA A 59 -6.84 -35.82 12.17
CA ALA A 59 -6.31 -35.32 13.43
C ALA A 59 -6.97 -35.94 14.68
N ALA A 60 -8.16 -36.55 14.53
CA ALA A 60 -8.85 -37.36 15.55
C ALA A 60 -8.81 -36.78 16.99
N TYR A 61 -9.13 -35.49 17.15
CA TYR A 61 -9.08 -34.77 18.43
C TYR A 61 -9.90 -35.42 19.56
N GLU A 62 -10.95 -36.19 19.22
CA GLU A 62 -11.74 -37.00 20.16
C GLU A 62 -10.95 -38.16 20.80
N THR A 63 -9.83 -38.53 20.19
CA THR A 63 -8.92 -39.58 20.70
C THR A 63 -7.74 -39.02 21.47
N ASP A 64 -7.42 -37.74 21.32
CA ASP A 64 -6.27 -37.06 21.94
C ASP A 64 -6.34 -37.08 23.48
N GLU A 65 -5.32 -37.67 24.10
CA GLU A 65 -5.24 -37.84 25.56
C GLU A 65 -5.02 -36.52 26.29
N TYR A 66 -4.26 -35.59 25.70
CA TYR A 66 -4.00 -34.28 26.29
C TYR A 66 -5.25 -33.40 26.26
N LEU A 67 -6.05 -33.45 25.19
CA LEU A 67 -7.32 -32.73 25.16
C LEU A 67 -8.30 -33.25 26.23
N LYS A 68 -8.35 -34.57 26.45
CA LYS A 68 -9.17 -35.19 27.50
C LYS A 68 -8.75 -34.79 28.91
N GLU A 69 -7.46 -34.83 29.20
CA GLU A 69 -6.90 -34.43 30.50
C GLU A 69 -7.23 -32.97 30.86
N PHE A 70 -7.25 -32.09 29.85
CA PHE A 70 -7.66 -30.69 30.01
C PHE A 70 -9.19 -30.45 29.93
N GLY A 71 -10.00 -31.52 29.80
CA GLY A 71 -11.46 -31.43 29.70
C GLY A 71 -11.99 -30.79 28.40
N LEU A 72 -11.18 -30.76 27.35
CA LEU A 72 -11.47 -30.06 26.09
C LEU A 72 -12.09 -30.97 25.04
N THR A 73 -13.19 -30.52 24.43
CA THR A 73 -13.82 -31.16 23.28
C THR A 73 -13.74 -30.25 22.05
N VAL A 74 -13.54 -30.83 20.86
CA VAL A 74 -13.41 -30.09 19.59
C VAL A 74 -14.52 -30.53 18.64
N GLU A 75 -15.41 -29.61 18.27
CA GLU A 75 -16.52 -29.86 17.35
C GLU A 75 -16.05 -30.52 16.02
N PRO A 76 -16.70 -31.61 15.55
CA PRO A 76 -16.43 -32.21 14.24
C PRO A 76 -16.97 -31.41 13.05
N ALA A 77 -18.06 -30.65 13.21
CA ALA A 77 -18.60 -29.78 12.19
C ALA A 77 -17.75 -28.52 11.97
N MET A 78 -18.04 -27.79 10.89
CA MET A 78 -17.53 -26.44 10.70
C MET A 78 -18.53 -25.43 11.26
N LEU A 79 -18.04 -24.45 12.00
CA LEU A 79 -18.88 -23.38 12.56
C LEU A 79 -19.67 -22.69 11.45
N HIS A 80 -20.99 -22.68 11.59
CA HIS A 80 -21.87 -21.83 10.81
C HIS A 80 -21.84 -20.42 11.41
N VAL A 81 -21.64 -19.40 10.57
CA VAL A 81 -21.57 -18.00 10.99
C VAL A 81 -22.57 -17.16 10.20
N SER A 82 -23.17 -16.17 10.86
CA SER A 82 -24.03 -15.18 10.25
C SER A 82 -23.20 -14.15 9.50
N GLY A 83 -23.66 -13.76 8.31
CA GLY A 83 -22.94 -12.81 7.46
C GLY A 83 -23.88 -12.01 6.57
N ARG A 84 -23.62 -10.70 6.49
CA ARG A 84 -24.45 -9.73 5.78
C ARG A 84 -23.85 -9.44 4.41
N ALA A 85 -24.69 -9.28 3.39
CA ALA A 85 -24.24 -8.97 2.03
C ALA A 85 -24.38 -7.46 1.78
N LEU A 86 -23.30 -6.71 2.01
CA LEU A 86 -23.25 -5.26 1.77
C LEU A 86 -23.42 -4.95 0.28
N SER A 87 -24.27 -3.97 -0.02
CA SER A 87 -24.45 -3.46 -1.39
C SER A 87 -23.14 -2.88 -1.95
N PRO A 88 -22.90 -3.00 -3.26
CA PRO A 88 -21.82 -2.26 -3.91
C PRO A 88 -22.13 -0.75 -3.95
N PRO A 89 -21.12 0.12 -4.03
CA PRO A 89 -21.33 1.55 -4.25
C PRO A 89 -21.77 1.82 -5.69
N THR A 90 -22.47 2.93 -5.90
CA THR A 90 -22.76 3.41 -7.26
C THR A 90 -21.51 4.06 -7.82
N LEU A 91 -21.00 3.57 -8.94
CA LEU A 91 -19.85 4.17 -9.63
C LEU A 91 -20.31 5.25 -10.61
N ILE A 92 -19.53 6.32 -10.74
CA ILE A 92 -19.83 7.47 -11.57
C ILE A 92 -18.70 7.70 -12.58
N TYR A 93 -19.08 7.83 -13.85
CA TYR A 93 -18.25 8.14 -15.02
C TYR A 93 -18.45 9.59 -15.48
N ASN A 94 -17.91 9.97 -16.64
CA ASN A 94 -18.16 11.29 -17.23
C ASN A 94 -19.66 11.54 -17.47
N HIS A 95 -20.08 12.81 -17.54
CA HIS A 95 -21.47 13.23 -17.74
C HIS A 95 -22.46 12.63 -16.71
N ALA A 96 -21.99 12.40 -15.48
CA ALA A 96 -22.73 11.76 -14.38
C ALA A 96 -23.27 10.35 -14.68
N LEU A 97 -22.76 9.66 -15.71
CA LEU A 97 -23.20 8.31 -16.06
C LEU A 97 -22.90 7.32 -14.93
N THR A 98 -23.96 6.75 -14.34
CA THR A 98 -23.86 5.82 -13.21
C THR A 98 -23.76 4.36 -13.66
N VAL A 99 -23.13 3.53 -12.83
CA VAL A 99 -23.01 2.08 -13.02
C VAL A 99 -23.12 1.37 -11.66
N GLN A 100 -23.99 0.36 -11.57
CA GLN A 100 -24.00 -0.57 -10.43
C GLN A 100 -23.06 -1.77 -10.70
N PRO A 101 -22.04 -2.01 -9.87
CA PRO A 101 -21.13 -3.16 -10.03
C PRO A 101 -21.79 -4.53 -9.79
N ALA A 102 -21.83 -5.39 -10.80
CA ALA A 102 -22.37 -6.74 -10.68
C ALA A 102 -21.28 -7.74 -10.22
N ASN A 103 -21.50 -8.43 -9.09
CA ASN A 103 -20.55 -9.40 -8.52
C ASN A 103 -19.11 -8.85 -8.40
N GLY A 104 -18.99 -7.59 -7.97
CA GLY A 104 -17.69 -6.92 -7.80
C GLY A 104 -16.98 -6.59 -9.12
N ARG A 105 -17.70 -6.50 -10.26
CA ARG A 105 -17.14 -6.22 -11.59
C ARG A 105 -17.96 -5.15 -12.33
N TRP A 106 -17.28 -4.40 -13.17
CA TRP A 106 -17.86 -3.49 -14.17
C TRP A 106 -16.95 -3.40 -15.39
N ASN A 107 -17.24 -2.52 -16.35
CA ASN A 107 -16.42 -2.35 -17.56
C ASN A 107 -16.43 -0.90 -18.09
N MET A 108 -15.44 -0.60 -18.94
CA MET A 108 -15.30 0.66 -19.68
C MET A 108 -16.09 0.69 -21.01
N LYS A 109 -16.92 -0.33 -21.32
CA LYS A 109 -17.56 -0.42 -22.64
C LYS A 109 -18.58 0.72 -22.75
N ASP A 110 -18.44 1.53 -23.80
CA ASP A 110 -19.31 2.67 -24.12
C ASP A 110 -19.32 3.74 -23.01
N LYS A 111 -18.18 3.96 -22.33
CA LYS A 111 -18.02 4.90 -21.20
C LYS A 111 -16.68 5.65 -21.25
N MET A 112 -16.73 6.96 -21.00
CA MET A 112 -15.54 7.80 -20.82
C MET A 112 -15.15 7.91 -19.34
N TYR A 113 -13.85 7.98 -19.04
CA TYR A 113 -13.32 8.16 -17.69
C TYR A 113 -13.94 9.38 -17.00
N TYR A 114 -14.26 9.29 -15.71
CA TYR A 114 -14.81 10.40 -14.91
C TYR A 114 -14.04 11.72 -15.11
N GLN A 115 -12.72 11.63 -15.22
CA GLN A 115 -11.85 12.71 -15.66
C GLN A 115 -10.72 12.14 -16.53
N ALA A 116 -10.62 12.59 -17.78
CA ALA A 116 -9.46 12.33 -18.61
C ALA A 116 -8.22 13.09 -18.09
N GLY A 117 -7.04 12.50 -18.30
CA GLY A 117 -5.77 13.23 -18.24
C GLY A 117 -5.60 14.20 -19.42
N PRO A 118 -4.52 15.00 -19.44
CA PRO A 118 -4.13 15.79 -20.60
C PRO A 118 -3.96 14.91 -21.85
N ILE A 119 -4.14 15.54 -23.02
CA ILE A 119 -3.89 14.91 -24.33
C ILE A 119 -2.45 14.41 -24.37
N LEU A 120 -2.26 13.15 -24.76
CA LEU A 120 -0.95 12.53 -24.89
C LEU A 120 -0.34 12.88 -26.26
N HIS A 121 0.64 13.79 -26.24
CA HIS A 121 1.31 14.35 -27.40
C HIS A 121 2.84 14.26 -27.31
N TYR A 122 3.42 14.67 -26.18
CA TYR A 122 4.86 14.61 -25.94
C TYR A 122 5.20 13.32 -25.18
N TRP A 123 5.42 12.24 -25.93
CA TRP A 123 5.66 10.91 -25.35
C TRP A 123 6.58 10.06 -26.24
N GLY A 124 7.20 9.04 -25.64
CA GLY A 124 8.15 8.17 -26.33
C GLY A 124 8.04 6.70 -25.96
N VAL A 125 8.72 5.86 -26.73
CA VAL A 125 8.61 4.40 -26.68
C VAL A 125 9.98 3.74 -26.65
N LEU A 126 10.21 2.86 -25.68
CA LEU A 126 11.42 2.05 -25.56
C LEU A 126 11.07 0.57 -25.70
N ILE A 127 11.58 -0.07 -26.75
CA ILE A 127 11.42 -1.51 -27.01
C ILE A 127 12.73 -2.21 -26.64
N LEU A 128 12.67 -3.09 -25.63
CA LEU A 128 13.83 -3.84 -25.16
C LEU A 128 13.97 -5.18 -25.86
N GLN A 129 15.18 -5.49 -26.32
CA GLN A 129 15.54 -6.80 -26.87
C GLN A 129 15.57 -7.90 -25.79
N ASP A 130 15.48 -9.16 -26.22
CA ASP A 130 15.66 -10.32 -25.33
C ASP A 130 17.12 -10.54 -24.91
N SER A 131 17.37 -11.49 -24.01
CA SER A 131 18.72 -11.78 -23.49
C SER A 131 19.68 -12.40 -24.51
N ARG A 132 19.26 -12.59 -25.77
CA ARG A 132 20.08 -13.01 -26.92
C ARG A 132 20.15 -11.91 -27.99
N GLY A 133 19.81 -10.67 -27.63
CA GLY A 133 19.72 -9.53 -28.55
C GLY A 133 18.57 -9.62 -29.55
N ARG A 134 17.71 -10.65 -29.46
CA ARG A 134 16.65 -10.87 -30.46
C ARG A 134 15.52 -9.88 -30.25
N MET A 135 14.94 -9.48 -31.37
CA MET A 135 13.74 -8.67 -31.38
C MET A 135 12.60 -9.41 -30.66
N PRO A 136 11.81 -8.73 -29.82
CA PRO A 136 10.52 -9.25 -29.40
C PRO A 136 9.67 -9.58 -30.65
N PRO A 137 8.77 -10.59 -30.55
CA PRO A 137 8.27 -11.35 -31.70
C PRO A 137 7.76 -10.47 -32.87
N GLY A 138 8.33 -10.70 -34.06
CA GLY A 138 8.07 -9.93 -35.28
C GLY A 138 9.27 -9.85 -36.26
N GLY A 139 10.49 -10.16 -35.78
CA GLY A 139 11.72 -10.01 -36.56
C GLY A 139 12.08 -8.54 -36.76
N GLY A 140 12.55 -8.15 -37.96
CA GLY A 140 12.87 -6.75 -38.29
C GLY A 140 11.67 -5.78 -38.26
N ARG A 141 10.44 -6.28 -38.08
CA ARG A 141 9.19 -5.50 -38.17
C ARG A 141 8.66 -4.96 -36.84
N VAL A 142 9.41 -5.02 -35.75
CA VAL A 142 8.91 -4.66 -34.40
C VAL A 142 8.23 -3.28 -34.34
N LYS A 143 8.71 -2.29 -35.11
CA LYS A 143 8.10 -0.96 -35.19
C LYS A 143 6.70 -1.03 -35.82
N GLN A 144 6.52 -1.78 -36.91
CA GLN A 144 5.23 -1.98 -37.56
C GLN A 144 4.22 -2.70 -36.64
N ASP A 145 4.67 -3.71 -35.90
CA ASP A 145 3.83 -4.44 -34.95
C ASP A 145 3.46 -3.58 -33.73
N PHE A 146 4.38 -2.71 -33.26
CA PHE A 146 4.06 -1.69 -32.28
C PHE A 146 3.06 -0.65 -32.80
N MET A 147 3.19 -0.16 -34.04
CA MET A 147 2.24 0.79 -34.62
C MET A 147 0.83 0.17 -34.75
N ARG A 148 0.73 -1.10 -35.14
CA ARG A 148 -0.54 -1.87 -35.16
C ARG A 148 -1.20 -1.94 -33.78
N PHE A 149 -0.39 -2.17 -32.74
CA PHE A 149 -0.82 -2.10 -31.35
C PHE A 149 -1.27 -0.68 -30.96
N LEU A 150 -0.52 0.35 -31.35
CA LEU A 150 -0.81 1.75 -31.05
C LEU A 150 -2.13 2.21 -31.68
N THR A 151 -2.43 1.88 -32.94
CA THR A 151 -3.73 2.18 -33.57
C THR A 151 -4.91 1.61 -32.78
N THR A 152 -4.74 0.41 -32.20
CA THR A 152 -5.78 -0.20 -31.36
C THR A 152 -5.85 0.46 -29.97
N LEU A 153 -4.70 0.84 -29.40
CA LEU A 153 -4.64 1.56 -28.13
C LEU A 153 -5.27 2.95 -28.23
N GLU A 154 -5.02 3.70 -29.32
CA GLU A 154 -5.67 4.96 -29.65
C GLU A 154 -7.18 4.77 -29.71
N SER A 155 -7.66 3.86 -30.57
CA SER A 155 -9.10 3.66 -30.81
C SER A 155 -9.88 3.34 -29.52
N VAL A 156 -9.26 2.59 -28.61
CA VAL A 156 -9.80 2.32 -27.27
C VAL A 156 -9.68 3.54 -26.35
N SER A 157 -8.54 4.21 -26.33
CA SER A 157 -8.28 5.37 -25.46
C SER A 157 -9.23 6.52 -25.76
N ARG A 158 -9.39 6.89 -27.05
CA ARG A 158 -10.35 7.91 -27.53
C ARG A 158 -11.78 7.58 -27.14
N LYS A 159 -12.23 6.33 -27.29
CA LYS A 159 -13.56 5.87 -26.84
C LYS A 159 -13.74 5.96 -25.32
N THR A 160 -12.66 5.93 -24.55
CA THR A 160 -12.66 6.18 -23.09
C THR A 160 -12.38 7.63 -22.70
N GLY A 161 -12.22 8.56 -23.66
CA GLY A 161 -11.96 9.99 -23.42
C GLY A 161 -10.48 10.37 -23.24
N LEU A 162 -9.54 9.42 -23.30
CA LEU A 162 -8.10 9.69 -23.29
C LEU A 162 -7.60 9.88 -24.74
N ALA A 163 -7.36 11.13 -25.13
CA ALA A 163 -6.82 11.43 -26.45
C ALA A 163 -5.32 11.14 -26.53
N ILE A 164 -4.91 10.37 -27.54
CA ILE A 164 -3.51 10.22 -27.97
C ILE A 164 -3.41 10.92 -29.32
N SER A 165 -2.79 12.10 -29.39
CA SER A 165 -2.74 12.92 -30.61
C SER A 165 -1.47 12.69 -31.41
N ASN A 166 -0.32 12.52 -30.74
CA ASN A 166 0.90 12.10 -31.42
C ASN A 166 0.89 10.58 -31.64
N MET A 167 0.60 10.18 -32.87
CA MET A 167 0.59 8.79 -33.32
C MET A 167 1.93 8.33 -33.91
N ASN A 168 2.94 9.20 -33.98
CA ASN A 168 4.30 8.90 -34.42
C ASN A 168 5.34 9.28 -33.33
N PRO A 169 5.26 8.68 -32.13
CA PRO A 169 6.20 8.96 -31.04
C PRO A 169 7.62 8.50 -31.39
N MET A 170 8.62 9.02 -30.66
CA MET A 170 9.99 8.53 -30.76
C MET A 170 10.07 7.06 -30.32
N ILE A 171 10.40 6.13 -31.24
CA ILE A 171 10.55 4.69 -30.94
C ILE A 171 12.03 4.27 -31.01
N LEU A 172 12.61 4.01 -29.84
CA LEU A 172 13.92 3.39 -29.70
C LEU A 172 13.83 1.86 -29.53
N VAL A 173 14.78 1.16 -30.13
CA VAL A 173 15.09 -0.25 -29.89
C VAL A 173 16.49 -0.31 -29.29
N ARG A 174 16.65 -0.99 -28.15
CA ARG A 174 17.92 -1.09 -27.40
C ARG A 174 18.04 -2.41 -26.63
N SER A 175 19.25 -2.71 -26.15
CA SER A 175 19.51 -3.81 -25.22
C SER A 175 18.97 -3.48 -23.82
N LYS A 176 18.82 -4.51 -22.98
CA LYS A 176 18.51 -4.36 -21.55
C LYS A 176 19.59 -3.59 -20.77
N SER A 177 20.84 -3.58 -21.27
CA SER A 177 21.94 -2.79 -20.70
C SER A 177 21.72 -1.28 -20.79
N ASP A 178 21.05 -0.83 -21.86
CA ASP A 178 21.11 0.56 -22.28
C ASP A 178 19.92 1.38 -21.73
N VAL A 179 19.06 0.79 -20.90
CA VAL A 179 17.81 1.38 -20.40
C VAL A 179 17.99 2.81 -19.89
N ALA A 180 19.06 3.08 -19.13
CA ALA A 180 19.35 4.41 -18.61
C ALA A 180 19.66 5.44 -19.71
N GLN A 181 20.47 5.07 -20.71
CA GLN A 181 20.80 5.95 -21.83
C GLN A 181 19.60 6.12 -22.77
N ALA A 182 18.83 5.05 -23.00
CA ALA A 182 17.67 5.07 -23.88
C ALA A 182 16.50 5.89 -23.31
N MET A 183 16.26 5.82 -21.99
CA MET A 183 15.25 6.65 -21.32
C MET A 183 15.69 8.11 -21.22
N ARG A 184 17.00 8.37 -21.07
CA ARG A 184 17.59 9.70 -21.21
C ARG A 184 17.34 10.27 -22.61
N GLU A 185 17.77 9.57 -23.64
CA GLU A 185 17.66 9.94 -25.06
C GLU A 185 16.21 10.31 -25.42
N ILE A 186 15.25 9.46 -25.05
CA ILE A 186 13.81 9.74 -25.22
C ILE A 186 13.37 10.98 -24.44
N LYS A 187 13.78 11.13 -23.18
CA LYS A 187 13.37 12.26 -22.33
C LYS A 187 13.89 13.59 -22.88
N GLU A 188 15.17 13.64 -23.23
CA GLU A 188 15.86 14.86 -23.69
C GLU A 188 15.36 15.31 -25.08
N THR A 189 15.13 14.38 -26.03
CA THR A 189 14.53 14.71 -27.34
C THR A 189 13.07 15.19 -27.21
N VAL A 190 12.23 14.48 -26.45
CA VAL A 190 10.80 14.83 -26.31
C VAL A 190 10.60 16.09 -25.44
N ASP A 191 11.51 16.38 -24.50
CA ASP A 191 11.53 17.66 -23.78
C ASP A 191 11.96 18.84 -24.68
N GLY A 192 12.82 18.61 -25.68
CA GLY A 192 13.25 19.61 -26.65
C GLY A 192 12.07 20.07 -27.53
N ASP A 193 11.46 19.12 -28.24
CA ASP A 193 10.24 19.30 -29.04
C ASP A 193 9.11 19.97 -28.23
N ALA A 194 8.87 19.50 -26.99
CA ALA A 194 7.90 20.15 -26.11
C ALA A 194 8.26 21.61 -25.80
N ARG A 195 9.53 21.92 -25.51
CA ARG A 195 9.98 23.27 -25.17
C ARG A 195 9.86 24.24 -26.34
N GLU A 196 10.19 23.80 -27.55
CA GLU A 196 10.04 24.59 -28.79
C GLU A 196 8.57 25.00 -29.02
N HIS A 197 7.62 24.15 -28.63
CA HIS A 197 6.18 24.42 -28.69
C HIS A 197 5.59 25.05 -27.42
N GLY A 198 6.42 25.44 -26.44
CA GLY A 198 5.98 26.07 -25.18
C GLY A 198 5.28 25.13 -24.19
N GLN A 199 5.53 23.82 -24.29
CA GLN A 199 4.82 22.75 -23.58
C GLN A 199 5.65 22.16 -22.42
N PRO A 200 5.01 21.63 -21.36
CA PRO A 200 5.67 21.24 -20.10
C PRO A 200 6.56 19.97 -20.13
N GLY A 201 6.95 19.46 -21.29
CA GLY A 201 7.87 18.33 -21.44
C GLY A 201 7.22 16.94 -21.57
N CYS A 202 8.06 15.91 -21.59
CA CYS A 202 7.66 14.52 -21.83
C CYS A 202 6.70 13.96 -20.75
N GLN A 203 5.50 13.60 -21.21
CA GLN A 203 4.35 13.16 -20.41
C GLN A 203 4.41 11.69 -20.01
N LEU A 204 4.97 10.83 -20.88
CA LEU A 204 4.99 9.38 -20.69
C LEU A 204 6.13 8.73 -21.49
N ILE A 205 6.79 7.74 -20.89
CA ILE A 205 7.58 6.74 -21.62
C ILE A 205 6.86 5.38 -21.54
N LEU A 206 6.55 4.79 -22.69
CA LEU A 206 5.99 3.43 -22.80
C LEU A 206 7.12 2.43 -23.06
N ILE A 207 7.29 1.44 -22.19
CA ILE A 207 8.37 0.43 -22.31
C ILE A 207 7.80 -0.94 -22.64
N VAL A 208 8.20 -1.49 -23.78
CA VAL A 208 7.90 -2.87 -24.19
C VAL A 208 9.02 -3.79 -23.72
N LYS A 209 8.72 -4.67 -22.76
CA LYS A 209 9.64 -5.71 -22.28
C LYS A 209 9.43 -7.03 -23.04
N PRO A 210 10.49 -7.81 -23.32
CA PRO A 210 10.35 -9.14 -23.93
C PRO A 210 9.74 -10.15 -22.95
N THR A 211 10.00 -9.99 -21.66
CA THR A 211 9.70 -10.95 -20.59
C THR A 211 9.26 -10.25 -19.31
N ASN A 212 8.71 -11.02 -18.36
CA ASN A 212 8.34 -10.52 -17.04
C ASN A 212 9.51 -10.50 -16.03
N GLU A 213 10.77 -10.49 -16.50
CA GLU A 213 11.95 -10.42 -15.64
C GLU A 213 11.95 -9.15 -14.76
N THR A 214 12.26 -9.34 -13.48
CA THR A 214 12.17 -8.30 -12.44
C THR A 214 13.39 -7.37 -12.42
N SER A 215 14.53 -7.81 -12.94
CA SER A 215 15.77 -7.01 -13.11
C SER A 215 15.49 -5.71 -13.86
N ASP A 216 15.06 -5.83 -15.12
CA ASP A 216 14.85 -4.71 -16.02
C ASP A 216 13.76 -3.78 -15.50
N TYR A 217 12.72 -4.32 -14.84
CA TYR A 217 11.66 -3.51 -14.23
C TYR A 217 12.19 -2.57 -13.12
N ARG A 218 13.13 -3.02 -12.29
CA ARG A 218 13.74 -2.20 -11.23
C ARG A 218 14.55 -1.03 -11.81
N GLU A 219 15.32 -1.30 -12.87
CA GLU A 219 16.14 -0.29 -13.54
C GLU A 219 15.26 0.73 -14.28
N ILE A 220 14.31 0.28 -15.11
CA ILE A 220 13.31 1.15 -15.77
C ILE A 220 12.64 2.07 -14.73
N LYS A 221 12.30 1.53 -13.55
CA LYS A 221 11.62 2.30 -12.51
C LYS A 221 12.51 3.23 -11.70
N PHE A 222 13.77 2.87 -11.48
CA PHE A 222 14.75 3.81 -10.94
C PHE A 222 14.96 5.01 -11.88
N GLN A 223 15.14 4.77 -13.18
CA GLN A 223 15.32 5.86 -14.15
C GLN A 223 14.07 6.73 -14.28
N SER A 224 12.89 6.11 -14.44
CA SER A 224 11.61 6.81 -14.53
C SER A 224 11.27 7.64 -13.30
N ASP A 225 11.26 7.00 -12.13
CA ASP A 225 10.65 7.55 -10.92
C ASP A 225 11.69 8.24 -10.01
N SER A 226 13.00 8.13 -10.28
CA SER A 226 14.07 8.69 -9.41
C SER A 226 15.22 9.40 -10.15
N VAL A 227 15.28 9.38 -11.48
CA VAL A 227 16.31 10.11 -12.26
C VAL A 227 15.70 11.15 -13.21
N HIS A 228 14.70 10.74 -14.01
CA HIS A 228 14.11 11.61 -15.05
C HIS A 228 12.80 12.30 -14.65
N GLY A 229 12.17 11.89 -13.54
CA GLY A 229 10.88 12.43 -13.08
C GLY A 229 9.71 12.24 -14.07
N CYS A 230 9.86 11.32 -15.04
CA CYS A 230 8.89 11.11 -16.12
C CYS A 230 8.04 9.87 -15.84
N PRO A 231 6.69 9.94 -15.91
CA PRO A 231 5.85 8.77 -15.77
C PRO A 231 6.17 7.68 -16.80
N SER A 232 6.23 6.42 -16.37
CA SER A 232 6.40 5.30 -17.31
C SER A 232 5.41 4.16 -17.14
N GLN A 233 5.04 3.55 -18.27
CA GLN A 233 4.14 2.40 -18.36
C GLN A 233 4.86 1.24 -19.05
N CYS A 234 4.96 0.10 -18.38
CA CYS A 234 5.54 -1.11 -18.97
C CYS A 234 4.46 -2.03 -19.54
N MET A 235 4.76 -2.71 -20.65
CA MET A 235 3.96 -3.79 -21.22
C MET A 235 4.84 -4.97 -21.63
N LEU A 236 4.25 -6.13 -21.87
CA LEU A 236 4.95 -7.29 -22.43
C LEU A 236 4.73 -7.35 -23.95
N SER A 237 5.79 -7.64 -24.70
CA SER A 237 5.79 -7.72 -26.16
C SER A 237 4.71 -8.63 -26.77
N LYS A 238 4.37 -9.73 -26.10
CA LYS A 238 3.29 -10.65 -26.52
C LYS A 238 1.91 -10.00 -26.71
N HIS A 239 1.70 -8.81 -26.14
CA HIS A 239 0.48 -8.03 -26.34
C HIS A 239 0.46 -7.24 -27.66
N MET A 240 1.58 -7.23 -28.41
CA MET A 240 1.66 -6.73 -29.79
C MET A 240 1.36 -7.86 -30.80
N GLU A 241 1.81 -9.10 -30.53
CA GLU A 241 1.51 -10.28 -31.38
C GLU A 241 0.00 -10.49 -31.59
N ARG A 242 -0.75 -10.39 -30.48
CA ARG A 242 -2.20 -10.59 -30.42
C ARG A 242 -2.81 -9.45 -29.62
N VAL A 243 -2.94 -8.32 -30.28
CA VAL A 243 -3.52 -7.09 -29.72
C VAL A 243 -4.95 -7.38 -29.23
N ASN A 244 -5.21 -7.08 -27.95
CA ASN A 244 -6.47 -7.43 -27.30
C ASN A 244 -7.13 -6.17 -26.73
N ILE A 245 -8.37 -5.90 -27.14
CA ILE A 245 -9.13 -4.69 -26.75
C ILE A 245 -9.26 -4.55 -25.23
N MET A 246 -9.50 -5.64 -24.50
CA MET A 246 -9.56 -5.62 -23.03
C MET A 246 -8.20 -5.36 -22.39
N TYR A 247 -7.09 -5.78 -23.02
CA TYR A 247 -5.75 -5.41 -22.58
C TYR A 247 -5.49 -3.91 -22.80
N CYS A 248 -5.81 -3.38 -23.98
CA CYS A 248 -5.67 -1.95 -24.28
C CYS A 248 -6.50 -1.08 -23.33
N ALA A 249 -7.75 -1.45 -23.02
CA ALA A 249 -8.58 -0.75 -22.02
C ALA A 249 -7.95 -0.79 -20.62
N ASN A 250 -7.44 -1.95 -20.20
CA ASN A 250 -6.72 -2.09 -18.92
C ASN A 250 -5.35 -1.40 -18.92
N LEU A 251 -4.78 -1.05 -20.07
CA LEU A 251 -3.58 -0.22 -20.17
C LEU A 251 -3.96 1.27 -20.11
N GLY A 252 -5.00 1.68 -20.82
CA GLY A 252 -5.58 3.03 -20.82
C GLY A 252 -5.93 3.51 -19.41
N LEU A 253 -6.60 2.68 -18.60
CA LEU A 253 -6.83 2.94 -17.16
C LEU A 253 -5.54 3.39 -16.43
N LYS A 254 -4.41 2.72 -16.68
CA LYS A 254 -3.13 2.95 -16.00
C LYS A 254 -2.35 4.13 -16.57
N ILE A 255 -2.58 4.46 -17.85
CA ILE A 255 -2.02 5.66 -18.49
C ILE A 255 -2.78 6.90 -18.00
N ASN A 256 -4.12 6.88 -18.05
CA ASN A 256 -4.97 7.97 -17.58
C ASN A 256 -4.63 8.38 -16.14
N SER A 257 -4.54 7.41 -15.21
CA SER A 257 -4.13 7.67 -13.82
C SER A 257 -2.74 8.29 -13.66
N LYS A 258 -1.77 7.97 -14.53
CA LYS A 258 -0.41 8.51 -14.47
C LYS A 258 -0.29 9.92 -15.04
N LEU A 259 -1.19 10.28 -15.94
CA LEU A 259 -1.34 11.62 -16.47
C LEU A 259 -2.22 12.50 -15.54
N GLY A 260 -2.67 11.99 -14.40
CA GLY A 260 -3.51 12.72 -13.43
C GLY A 260 -5.01 12.70 -13.74
N GLY A 261 -5.48 11.79 -14.61
CA GLY A 261 -6.89 11.53 -14.84
C GLY A 261 -7.51 10.57 -13.82
N GLY A 262 -8.81 10.73 -13.55
CA GLY A 262 -9.59 9.88 -12.66
C GLY A 262 -10.52 8.94 -13.43
N ASN A 263 -10.37 7.62 -13.24
CA ASN A 263 -11.09 6.64 -14.07
C ASN A 263 -12.59 6.53 -13.73
N VAL A 264 -12.90 6.47 -12.43
CA VAL A 264 -14.25 6.48 -11.84
C VAL A 264 -14.20 7.23 -10.51
N THR A 265 -15.34 7.78 -10.07
CA THR A 265 -15.59 8.10 -8.65
C THR A 265 -16.79 7.27 -8.15
N LEU A 266 -17.20 7.44 -6.90
CA LEU A 266 -18.37 6.74 -6.32
C LEU A 266 -19.25 7.65 -5.45
N THR A 267 -20.51 7.24 -5.31
CA THR A 267 -21.46 7.69 -4.29
C THR A 267 -21.95 6.48 -3.49
N GLN A 268 -22.04 6.66 -2.17
CA GLN A 268 -22.64 5.74 -1.21
C GLN A 268 -23.08 6.56 0.02
N PRO A 269 -24.34 6.40 0.52
CA PRO A 269 -24.92 7.32 1.50
C PRO A 269 -24.09 7.58 2.76
N SER A 270 -23.46 6.56 3.34
CA SER A 270 -22.69 6.68 4.58
C SER A 270 -21.38 7.42 4.36
N LEU A 271 -20.70 7.18 3.24
CA LEU A 271 -19.52 7.96 2.86
C LEU A 271 -19.88 9.42 2.50
N ASP A 272 -21.02 9.63 1.85
CA ASP A 272 -21.45 10.96 1.42
C ASP A 272 -21.99 11.81 2.60
N ARG A 273 -22.65 11.21 3.60
CA ARG A 273 -22.92 11.86 4.90
C ARG A 273 -21.64 12.31 5.60
N LEU A 274 -20.58 11.49 5.56
CA LEU A 274 -19.29 11.85 6.16
C LEU A 274 -18.61 13.01 5.41
N LYS A 275 -18.56 12.95 4.07
CA LYS A 275 -18.07 14.07 3.23
C LYS A 275 -18.80 15.39 3.49
N ALA A 276 -20.13 15.34 3.66
CA ALA A 276 -20.96 16.52 3.87
C ALA A 276 -20.75 17.16 5.25
N ARG A 277 -20.28 16.39 6.24
CA ARG A 277 -19.98 16.87 7.60
C ARG A 277 -18.54 17.37 7.76
N LYS A 278 -17.56 16.75 7.08
CA LYS A 278 -16.13 16.96 7.33
C LYS A 278 -15.26 16.80 6.08
N THR A 279 -14.22 17.62 5.98
CA THR A 279 -13.15 17.54 5.00
C THR A 279 -12.30 16.30 5.26
N LEU A 280 -12.69 15.16 4.67
CA LEU A 280 -12.07 13.85 4.90
C LEU A 280 -10.84 13.61 4.00
N MET A 281 -9.71 13.20 4.61
CA MET A 281 -8.65 12.45 3.93
C MET A 281 -8.74 10.97 4.31
N ILE A 282 -8.59 10.09 3.31
CA ILE A 282 -8.51 8.65 3.51
C ILE A 282 -7.07 8.21 3.22
N MET A 283 -6.46 7.50 4.17
CA MET A 283 -5.04 7.15 4.17
C MET A 283 -4.80 5.64 4.11
N GLY A 284 -3.68 5.26 3.50
CA GLY A 284 -3.17 3.89 3.46
C GLY A 284 -1.72 3.84 3.95
N LEU A 285 -1.43 2.98 4.93
CA LEU A 285 -0.11 2.77 5.52
C LEU A 285 0.31 1.30 5.28
N ASP A 286 1.52 1.06 4.78
CA ASP A 286 2.10 -0.28 4.64
C ASP A 286 3.61 -0.28 4.95
N LEU A 287 4.13 -1.45 5.36
CA LEU A 287 5.54 -1.72 5.59
C LEU A 287 5.99 -2.97 4.80
N SER A 288 6.67 -2.75 3.68
CA SER A 288 7.21 -3.82 2.84
C SER A 288 8.44 -4.45 3.48
N LEU A 289 8.21 -5.48 4.29
CA LEU A 289 9.25 -6.37 4.82
C LEU A 289 9.69 -7.39 3.77
N GLU A 290 11.01 -7.51 3.55
CA GLU A 290 11.55 -8.64 2.78
C GLU A 290 11.43 -9.96 3.55
N SER A 291 11.38 -11.08 2.82
CA SER A 291 11.33 -12.41 3.43
C SER A 291 12.50 -12.61 4.40
N LYS A 292 12.24 -13.13 5.60
CA LYS A 292 13.22 -13.25 6.71
C LYS A 292 14.48 -14.09 6.35
N ALA A 293 14.45 -14.83 5.23
CA ALA A 293 15.61 -15.52 4.65
C ALA A 293 16.59 -14.62 3.84
N ILE A 294 16.27 -13.34 3.65
CA ILE A 294 17.09 -12.32 2.95
C ILE A 294 17.31 -11.09 3.85
N ALA A 295 16.36 -10.79 4.77
CA ALA A 295 16.31 -9.58 5.61
C ALA A 295 17.53 -9.29 6.53
N ARG A 296 18.58 -10.14 6.55
CA ARG A 296 19.86 -9.81 7.22
C ARG A 296 20.69 -8.75 6.48
N THR A 297 20.38 -8.43 5.22
CA THR A 297 21.18 -7.49 4.40
C THR A 297 20.37 -6.42 3.66
N THR A 298 19.04 -6.42 3.80
CA THR A 298 18.14 -5.50 3.07
C THR A 298 17.29 -4.67 4.02
N ASP A 299 16.84 -3.51 3.53
CA ASP A 299 16.01 -2.57 4.29
C ASP A 299 14.53 -2.81 3.96
N ALA A 300 13.68 -2.62 4.96
CA ALA A 300 12.25 -2.52 4.74
C ALA A 300 11.90 -1.13 4.20
N VAL A 301 10.73 -1.02 3.56
CA VAL A 301 10.22 0.26 3.05
C VAL A 301 8.84 0.52 3.62
N ALA A 302 8.73 1.58 4.43
CA ALA A 302 7.46 2.12 4.87
C ALA A 302 6.90 3.06 3.78
N ALA A 303 5.59 3.05 3.60
CA ALA A 303 4.90 3.96 2.69
C ALA A 303 3.57 4.47 3.27
N VAL A 304 3.31 5.76 3.04
CA VAL A 304 2.05 6.44 3.36
C VAL A 304 1.46 6.97 2.06
N VAL A 305 0.14 6.79 1.90
CA VAL A 305 -0.66 7.32 0.79
C VAL A 305 -1.87 8.04 1.37
N GLY A 306 -2.25 9.20 0.82
CA GLY A 306 -3.44 9.95 1.24
C GLY A 306 -4.21 10.54 0.05
N THR A 307 -5.54 10.54 0.12
CA THR A 307 -6.41 11.12 -0.92
C THR A 307 -6.27 12.64 -1.00
N LEU A 308 -6.14 13.19 -2.22
CA LEU A 308 -6.06 14.63 -2.47
C LEU A 308 -7.39 15.27 -2.93
N ASN A 309 -8.44 14.48 -3.14
CA ASN A 309 -9.75 14.98 -3.58
C ASN A 309 -10.93 14.12 -3.08
N HIS A 310 -12.12 14.72 -2.96
CA HIS A 310 -13.34 14.03 -2.50
C HIS A 310 -13.88 12.99 -3.50
N GLN A 311 -13.36 13.00 -4.73
CA GLN A 311 -13.61 12.00 -5.76
C GLN A 311 -12.76 10.72 -5.58
N TYR A 312 -11.76 10.75 -4.69
CA TYR A 312 -10.85 9.63 -4.42
C TYR A 312 -10.12 9.11 -5.67
N THR A 313 -9.86 10.00 -6.63
CA THR A 313 -9.15 9.69 -7.88
C THR A 313 -7.68 10.11 -7.83
N GLU A 314 -7.33 11.09 -6.98
CA GLU A 314 -5.98 11.63 -6.85
C GLU A 314 -5.40 11.37 -5.46
N TYR A 315 -4.11 11.06 -5.40
CA TYR A 315 -3.42 10.63 -4.18
C TYR A 315 -2.01 11.22 -4.10
N ALA A 316 -1.60 11.63 -2.90
CA ALA A 316 -0.20 11.87 -2.56
C ALA A 316 0.42 10.60 -1.97
N SER A 317 1.73 10.46 -2.06
CA SER A 317 2.46 9.30 -1.54
C SER A 317 3.88 9.64 -1.12
N ALA A 318 4.31 9.11 0.03
CA ALA A 318 5.67 9.18 0.53
C ALA A 318 6.19 7.78 0.89
N TYR A 319 7.51 7.56 0.81
CA TYR A 319 8.14 6.32 1.27
C TYR A 319 9.54 6.56 1.82
N ARG A 320 9.94 5.76 2.81
CA ARG A 320 11.25 5.84 3.49
C ARG A 320 11.80 4.43 3.76
N PHE A 321 13.12 4.31 3.75
CA PHE A 321 13.84 3.07 4.04
C PHE A 321 14.10 2.98 5.55
N GLN A 322 13.93 1.78 6.13
CA GLN A 322 14.24 1.50 7.54
C GLN A 322 14.82 0.09 7.70
N LEU A 323 15.45 -0.18 8.84
CA LEU A 323 16.05 -1.50 9.11
C LEU A 323 14.95 -2.59 9.12
N ALA A 324 15.14 -3.68 8.37
CA ALA A 324 14.16 -4.76 8.27
C ALA A 324 13.97 -5.62 9.54
N LYS A 325 14.56 -5.20 10.67
CA LYS A 325 14.30 -5.74 12.00
C LYS A 325 13.17 -5.01 12.73
N GLU A 326 12.86 -3.77 12.33
CA GLU A 326 11.72 -3.02 12.89
C GLU A 326 10.46 -3.35 12.08
N GLU A 327 9.43 -3.88 12.74
CA GLU A 327 8.14 -4.25 12.12
C GLU A 327 7.07 -3.13 12.24
N HIS A 328 7.46 -1.97 12.77
CA HIS A 328 6.65 -0.74 12.93
C HIS A 328 7.16 0.37 11.99
N ILE A 329 6.36 1.40 11.67
CA ILE A 329 6.82 2.48 10.78
C ILE A 329 7.65 3.50 11.58
N MET A 330 8.98 3.51 11.36
CA MET A 330 9.93 4.27 12.19
C MET A 330 9.90 5.79 11.98
N ASP A 331 9.52 6.24 10.78
CA ASP A 331 9.64 7.64 10.34
C ASP A 331 8.26 8.21 9.95
N LEU A 332 7.20 7.74 10.62
CA LEU A 332 5.80 8.00 10.24
C LEU A 332 5.47 9.49 10.23
N THR A 333 5.95 10.26 11.22
CA THR A 333 5.73 11.71 11.27
C THR A 333 6.12 12.37 9.95
N LYS A 334 7.34 12.09 9.47
CA LYS A 334 7.87 12.70 8.24
C LYS A 334 7.12 12.21 7.00
N LEU A 335 6.75 10.93 6.94
CA LEU A 335 5.96 10.36 5.85
C LEU A 335 4.56 10.96 5.75
N ALA A 336 3.91 11.20 6.89
CA ALA A 336 2.60 11.82 6.95
C ALA A 336 2.70 13.33 6.66
N GLN A 337 3.73 14.02 7.16
CA GLN A 337 3.99 15.44 6.86
C GLN A 337 4.17 15.69 5.36
N ASP A 338 4.89 14.82 4.63
CA ASP A 338 5.03 14.88 3.17
C ASP A 338 3.66 14.84 2.45
N VAL A 339 2.73 14.02 2.95
CA VAL A 339 1.38 13.82 2.40
C VAL A 339 0.42 14.94 2.82
N PHE A 340 0.48 15.42 4.06
CA PHE A 340 -0.30 16.55 4.56
C PHE A 340 0.10 17.87 3.89
N THR A 341 1.40 18.10 3.69
CA THR A 341 1.91 19.24 2.90
C THR A 341 1.33 19.20 1.48
N SER A 342 1.34 18.02 0.83
CA SER A 342 0.76 17.83 -0.51
C SER A 342 -0.75 18.08 -0.59
N PHE A 343 -1.47 17.98 0.54
CA PHE A 343 -2.89 18.34 0.65
C PHE A 343 -3.06 19.84 0.92
N PHE A 344 -2.28 20.40 1.85
CA PHE A 344 -2.29 21.82 2.20
C PHE A 344 -1.96 22.71 0.99
N GLU A 345 -0.95 22.36 0.20
CA GLU A 345 -0.62 23.05 -1.08
C GLU A 345 -1.84 23.18 -2.02
N ARG A 346 -2.76 22.21 -1.99
CA ARG A 346 -3.95 22.16 -2.85
C ARG A 346 -5.18 22.85 -2.25
N TRP A 347 -5.39 22.69 -0.94
CA TRP A 347 -6.63 23.08 -0.27
C TRP A 347 -6.48 24.32 0.63
N GLN A 348 -5.25 24.76 0.90
CA GLN A 348 -4.89 25.86 1.83
C GLN A 348 -5.43 25.67 3.27
N LYS A 349 -5.80 24.42 3.59
CA LYS A 349 -6.26 23.91 4.89
C LYS A 349 -5.95 22.41 4.94
N LEU A 350 -5.69 21.87 6.13
CA LEU A 350 -5.63 20.41 6.35
C LEU A 350 -7.03 19.76 6.47
N PRO A 351 -7.15 18.43 6.27
CA PRO A 351 -8.41 17.71 6.43
C PRO A 351 -8.84 17.64 7.89
N GLU A 352 -10.13 17.87 8.16
CA GLU A 352 -10.72 17.84 9.51
C GLU A 352 -10.83 16.41 10.08
N ALA A 353 -10.77 15.39 9.22
CA ALA A 353 -10.86 13.99 9.58
C ALA A 353 -9.89 13.11 8.76
N LEU A 354 -9.28 12.14 9.44
CA LEU A 354 -8.41 11.11 8.86
C LEU A 354 -9.04 9.72 9.05
N LEU A 355 -9.34 9.04 7.93
CA LEU A 355 -9.71 7.62 7.94
C LEU A 355 -8.52 6.77 7.47
N VAL A 356 -7.85 6.10 8.41
CA VAL A 356 -6.50 5.57 8.24
C VAL A 356 -6.52 4.03 8.21
N TYR A 357 -6.10 3.43 7.10
CA TYR A 357 -6.05 1.97 6.93
C TYR A 357 -4.60 1.44 6.89
N ARG A 358 -4.23 0.63 7.88
CA ARG A 358 -2.87 0.08 8.08
C ARG A 358 -2.81 -1.41 7.72
N ASP A 359 -2.02 -1.84 6.73
CA ASP A 359 -1.83 -3.28 6.43
C ASP A 359 -0.71 -3.89 7.30
N GLY A 360 -0.72 -5.22 7.40
CA GLY A 360 0.45 -6.04 7.77
C GLY A 360 0.77 -6.18 9.27
N VAL A 361 0.08 -5.46 10.15
CA VAL A 361 0.33 -5.44 11.61
C VAL A 361 -0.17 -6.72 12.29
N ALA A 362 0.62 -7.30 13.18
CA ALA A 362 0.21 -8.42 14.03
C ALA A 362 -0.55 -7.95 15.29
N ASP A 363 -1.39 -8.81 15.86
CA ASP A 363 -2.24 -8.48 17.02
C ASP A 363 -1.43 -7.98 18.23
N SER A 364 -0.26 -8.58 18.49
CA SER A 364 0.68 -8.13 19.54
C SER A 364 1.31 -6.74 19.30
N GLN A 365 1.14 -6.17 18.11
CA GLN A 365 1.66 -4.86 17.70
C GLN A 365 0.57 -3.79 17.63
N MET A 366 -0.72 -4.16 17.77
CA MET A 366 -1.84 -3.22 17.67
C MET A 366 -1.76 -2.08 18.69
N LYS A 367 -1.33 -2.36 19.94
CA LYS A 367 -1.13 -1.32 20.96
C LYS A 367 -0.05 -0.31 20.55
N HIS A 368 1.07 -0.75 19.96
CA HIS A 368 2.08 0.20 19.45
C HIS A 368 1.54 1.07 18.30
N VAL A 369 0.68 0.53 17.44
CA VAL A 369 0.05 1.33 16.38
C VAL A 369 -0.90 2.39 16.96
N LEU A 370 -1.67 2.03 17.99
CA LEU A 370 -2.55 2.99 18.69
C LEU A 370 -1.77 4.03 19.51
N ASP A 371 -0.73 3.63 20.23
CA ASP A 371 0.02 4.51 21.14
C ASP A 371 1.07 5.38 20.42
N VAL A 372 1.64 4.90 19.29
CA VAL A 372 2.81 5.53 18.64
C VAL A 372 2.52 5.95 17.20
N GLU A 373 1.93 5.08 16.37
CA GLU A 373 1.64 5.45 14.98
C GLU A 373 0.50 6.49 14.89
N ARG A 374 -0.45 6.51 15.83
CA ARG A 374 -1.49 7.56 15.94
C ARG A 374 -0.89 8.91 16.31
N ASP A 375 -0.05 8.98 17.35
CA ASP A 375 0.50 10.25 17.83
C ASP A 375 1.51 10.85 16.83
N ALA A 376 2.25 10.01 16.09
CA ALA A 376 3.06 10.45 14.96
C ALA A 376 2.24 11.10 13.81
N LEU A 377 0.96 10.70 13.63
CA LEU A 377 0.06 11.37 12.69
C LEU A 377 -0.42 12.73 13.22
N VAL A 378 -0.66 12.85 14.53
CA VAL A 378 -1.02 14.13 15.18
C VAL A 378 0.15 15.12 15.13
N GLU A 379 1.36 14.66 15.47
CA GLU A 379 2.60 15.43 15.37
C GLU A 379 2.84 15.92 13.93
N ALA A 380 2.70 15.04 12.93
CA ALA A 380 2.84 15.37 11.52
C ALA A 380 1.84 16.43 11.03
N TYR A 381 0.61 16.40 11.58
CA TYR A 381 -0.44 17.35 11.26
C TYR A 381 -0.12 18.73 11.88
N GLN A 382 0.25 18.77 13.15
CA GLN A 382 0.68 19.98 13.85
C GLN A 382 1.93 20.61 13.21
N ASN A 383 2.85 19.79 12.70
CA ASN A 383 4.04 20.22 11.96
C ASN A 383 3.73 20.85 10.57
N VAL A 384 2.47 20.84 10.11
CA VAL A 384 2.00 21.56 8.91
C VAL A 384 1.00 22.66 9.27
N GLN A 385 0.17 22.47 10.29
CA GLN A 385 -0.84 23.43 10.74
C GLN A 385 -0.86 23.51 12.28
N PRO A 386 0.06 24.27 12.90
CA PRO A 386 0.22 24.33 14.36
C PRO A 386 -1.05 24.72 15.11
N GLY A 387 -1.20 24.23 16.35
CA GLY A 387 -2.36 24.53 17.19
C GLY A 387 -3.67 23.86 16.76
N SER A 388 -3.63 22.91 15.81
CA SER A 388 -4.81 22.18 15.34
C SER A 388 -4.57 20.68 15.20
N THR A 389 -5.62 19.88 15.29
CA THR A 389 -5.59 18.41 15.21
C THR A 389 -6.80 17.89 14.44
N PRO A 390 -6.69 16.77 13.71
CA PRO A 390 -7.83 16.11 13.06
C PRO A 390 -8.50 15.12 14.03
N GLU A 391 -9.72 14.71 13.71
CA GLU A 391 -10.26 13.44 14.25
C GLU A 391 -9.66 12.25 13.46
N ILE A 392 -9.28 11.19 14.15
CA ILE A 392 -8.65 9.99 13.59
C ILE A 392 -9.53 8.74 13.84
N THR A 393 -9.86 8.04 12.76
CA THR A 393 -10.35 6.64 12.83
C THR A 393 -9.30 5.74 12.18
N MET A 394 -8.72 4.83 12.97
CA MET A 394 -7.60 3.98 12.53
C MET A 394 -8.00 2.50 12.51
N VAL A 395 -7.86 1.88 11.35
CA VAL A 395 -8.28 0.51 11.06
C VAL A 395 -7.06 -0.32 10.65
N VAL A 396 -6.68 -1.28 11.49
CA VAL A 396 -5.72 -2.31 11.11
C VAL A 396 -6.41 -3.31 10.18
N THR A 397 -5.74 -3.63 9.08
CA THR A 397 -6.22 -4.53 8.02
C THR A 397 -5.28 -5.72 7.92
N GLN A 398 -5.84 -6.94 7.95
CA GLN A 398 -5.08 -8.18 7.91
C GLN A 398 -5.63 -9.11 6.82
N LYS A 399 -4.94 -9.15 5.67
CA LYS A 399 -5.26 -10.05 4.54
C LYS A 399 -4.61 -11.45 4.65
N ARG A 400 -3.70 -11.65 5.61
CA ARG A 400 -2.80 -12.83 5.67
C ARG A 400 -3.13 -13.83 6.79
N HIS A 401 -4.39 -13.87 7.23
CA HIS A 401 -4.91 -14.79 8.26
C HIS A 401 -5.43 -16.13 7.69
N ARG A 402 -5.90 -17.03 8.58
CA ARG A 402 -6.32 -18.41 8.26
C ARG A 402 -7.81 -18.56 7.92
N THR A 403 -8.70 -17.76 8.51
CA THR A 403 -10.17 -17.79 8.37
C THR A 403 -10.63 -17.73 6.91
N ARG A 404 -11.60 -18.57 6.50
CA ARG A 404 -12.18 -18.59 5.16
C ARG A 404 -13.68 -18.82 5.28
N PHE A 405 -14.44 -18.32 4.31
CA PHE A 405 -15.88 -18.55 4.21
C PHE A 405 -16.21 -19.37 2.96
N MET A 406 -17.27 -20.17 3.06
CA MET A 406 -17.93 -20.86 1.96
C MET A 406 -19.44 -20.65 2.19
N PRO A 407 -20.24 -20.36 1.15
CA PRO A 407 -21.67 -20.19 1.32
C PRO A 407 -22.32 -21.54 1.67
N VAL A 408 -23.29 -21.54 2.59
CA VAL A 408 -24.04 -22.75 2.95
C VAL A 408 -24.87 -23.24 1.75
N ASN A 409 -25.54 -22.32 1.05
CA ASN A 409 -26.31 -22.63 -0.15
C ASN A 409 -25.58 -22.17 -1.42
N GLN A 410 -25.53 -23.01 -2.45
CA GLN A 410 -24.83 -22.69 -3.71
C GLN A 410 -25.37 -21.43 -4.40
N SER A 411 -26.66 -21.11 -4.23
CA SER A 411 -27.32 -19.88 -4.71
C SER A 411 -26.76 -18.59 -4.08
N GLN A 412 -26.18 -18.67 -2.89
CA GLN A 412 -25.51 -17.55 -2.20
C GLN A 412 -24.06 -17.35 -2.69
N GLY A 413 -23.51 -18.29 -3.48
CA GLY A 413 -22.14 -18.25 -3.99
C GLY A 413 -21.95 -17.60 -5.36
N ASP A 414 -20.69 -17.53 -5.77
CA ASP A 414 -20.25 -17.25 -7.14
C ASP A 414 -20.05 -18.55 -7.96
N LYS A 415 -19.69 -18.41 -9.25
CA LYS A 415 -19.45 -19.57 -10.15
C LYS A 415 -18.24 -20.44 -9.76
N ALA A 416 -17.44 -20.04 -8.79
CA ALA A 416 -16.32 -20.81 -8.25
C ALA A 416 -16.65 -21.48 -6.89
N GLY A 417 -17.77 -21.13 -6.27
CA GLY A 417 -18.19 -21.59 -4.94
C GLY A 417 -17.73 -20.68 -3.80
N ASN A 418 -17.24 -19.47 -4.07
CA ASN A 418 -16.94 -18.46 -3.05
C ASN A 418 -18.20 -17.69 -2.66
N CYS A 419 -18.22 -17.11 -1.46
CA CYS A 419 -19.23 -16.12 -1.11
C CYS A 419 -19.17 -14.90 -2.05
N LYS A 420 -20.31 -14.29 -2.35
CA LYS A 420 -20.38 -13.10 -3.20
C LYS A 420 -19.63 -11.90 -2.58
N PRO A 421 -19.14 -10.94 -3.40
CA PRO A 421 -18.56 -9.70 -2.91
C PRO A 421 -19.53 -8.92 -2.02
N GLY A 422 -19.00 -8.26 -1.00
CA GLY A 422 -19.78 -7.54 0.00
C GLY A 422 -20.14 -8.37 1.23
N LEU A 423 -19.79 -9.67 1.29
CA LEU A 423 -19.93 -10.45 2.53
C LEU A 423 -19.13 -9.79 3.67
N CYS A 424 -19.85 -9.34 4.69
CA CYS A 424 -19.33 -8.89 5.97
C CYS A 424 -19.72 -9.89 7.07
N VAL A 425 -18.80 -10.20 7.98
CA VAL A 425 -19.02 -11.03 9.18
C VAL A 425 -18.40 -10.32 10.37
N ASP A 426 -19.24 -9.78 11.25
CA ASP A 426 -18.87 -8.99 12.42
C ASP A 426 -19.29 -9.61 13.77
N GLY A 427 -20.02 -10.73 13.74
CA GLY A 427 -20.31 -11.58 14.90
C GLY A 427 -19.64 -12.97 14.82
N ASP A 428 -20.00 -13.84 15.78
CA ASP A 428 -19.67 -15.28 15.93
C ASP A 428 -18.18 -15.66 16.08
N ILE A 429 -17.27 -14.95 15.40
CA ILE A 429 -15.83 -15.27 15.26
C ILE A 429 -14.92 -14.04 15.46
N THR A 430 -15.50 -12.91 15.84
CA THR A 430 -14.84 -11.64 16.16
C THR A 430 -14.53 -11.56 17.65
N GLN A 431 -13.61 -10.67 18.05
CA GLN A 431 -13.25 -10.51 19.47
C GLN A 431 -14.36 -9.76 20.23
N PRO A 432 -14.94 -10.31 21.33
CA PRO A 432 -16.11 -9.74 22.01
C PRO A 432 -15.95 -8.31 22.57
N HIS A 433 -14.72 -7.82 22.68
CA HIS A 433 -14.38 -6.50 23.23
C HIS A 433 -13.58 -5.62 22.25
N GLN A 434 -13.59 -5.96 20.96
CA GLN A 434 -12.95 -5.15 19.91
C GLN A 434 -13.94 -4.93 18.76
N PHE A 435 -13.90 -3.74 18.16
CA PHE A 435 -14.64 -3.46 16.95
C PHE A 435 -13.89 -4.11 15.76
N GLU A 436 -14.20 -5.39 15.53
CA GLU A 436 -13.62 -6.23 14.48
C GLU A 436 -14.68 -6.65 13.45
N PHE A 437 -14.31 -6.72 12.17
CA PHE A 437 -15.13 -7.35 11.13
C PHE A 437 -14.30 -7.98 10.00
N TYR A 438 -14.81 -9.07 9.42
CA TYR A 438 -14.25 -9.70 8.21
C TYR A 438 -15.03 -9.26 6.98
N LEU A 439 -14.35 -8.66 5.99
CA LEU A 439 -14.96 -8.22 4.74
C LEU A 439 -14.38 -8.95 3.53
N GLN A 440 -15.24 -9.54 2.71
CA GLN A 440 -14.90 -10.09 1.39
C GLN A 440 -15.46 -9.17 0.28
N SER A 441 -14.80 -8.04 0.05
CA SER A 441 -15.20 -7.04 -0.95
C SER A 441 -15.05 -7.47 -2.42
N HIS A 442 -14.48 -8.65 -2.71
CA HIS A 442 -14.00 -9.01 -4.05
C HIS A 442 -14.36 -10.45 -4.46
N THR A 443 -14.51 -10.65 -5.78
CA THR A 443 -14.64 -11.98 -6.40
C THR A 443 -13.26 -12.57 -6.62
N ALA A 444 -12.96 -13.73 -6.04
CA ALA A 444 -11.71 -14.44 -6.33
C ALA A 444 -11.66 -14.89 -7.80
N LEU A 445 -10.60 -14.50 -8.51
CA LEU A 445 -10.40 -14.93 -9.90
C LEU A 445 -10.04 -16.43 -10.00
N GLN A 446 -9.43 -16.99 -8.95
CA GLN A 446 -9.05 -18.39 -8.85
C GLN A 446 -9.06 -18.82 -7.37
N GLY A 447 -9.37 -20.09 -7.11
CA GLY A 447 -9.30 -20.70 -5.79
C GLY A 447 -10.32 -20.18 -4.78
N THR A 448 -9.95 -20.25 -3.49
CA THR A 448 -10.75 -19.76 -2.36
C THR A 448 -10.36 -18.33 -2.00
N SER A 449 -11.36 -17.45 -1.95
CA SER A 449 -11.24 -16.06 -1.47
C SER A 449 -10.56 -15.97 -0.11
N ARG A 450 -9.91 -14.83 0.14
CA ARG A 450 -9.50 -14.43 1.49
C ARG A 450 -10.29 -13.18 1.85
N PRO A 451 -11.22 -13.22 2.82
CA PRO A 451 -11.69 -11.98 3.43
C PRO A 451 -10.50 -11.21 4.00
N VAL A 452 -10.72 -9.95 4.35
CA VAL A 452 -9.77 -9.14 5.10
C VAL A 452 -10.39 -8.84 6.45
N ARG A 453 -9.68 -9.19 7.52
CA ARG A 453 -10.03 -8.80 8.89
C ARG A 453 -9.67 -7.33 9.07
N HIS A 454 -10.61 -6.57 9.60
CA HIS A 454 -10.49 -5.17 9.96
C HIS A 454 -10.65 -5.07 11.47
N VAL A 455 -9.72 -4.41 12.16
CA VAL A 455 -9.78 -4.15 13.61
C VAL A 455 -9.62 -2.66 13.81
N VAL A 456 -10.63 -2.01 14.40
CA VAL A 456 -10.65 -0.57 14.63
C VAL A 456 -9.98 -0.28 15.97
N LEU A 457 -8.88 0.46 15.95
CA LEU A 457 -8.09 0.79 17.14
C LEU A 457 -8.58 2.07 17.81
N VAL A 458 -9.07 3.03 17.02
CA VAL A 458 -9.63 4.30 17.47
C VAL A 458 -10.69 4.75 16.45
N ASN A 459 -11.74 5.43 16.92
CA ASN A 459 -12.88 5.86 16.11
C ASN A 459 -13.36 7.28 16.52
N GLU A 460 -12.47 8.27 16.47
CA GLU A 460 -12.80 9.66 16.85
C GLU A 460 -13.87 10.29 15.93
N LEU A 461 -14.07 9.76 14.71
CA LEU A 461 -15.16 10.19 13.80
C LEU A 461 -16.57 9.74 14.28
N GLY A 462 -16.66 8.84 15.26
CA GLY A 462 -17.93 8.33 15.77
C GLY A 462 -18.74 7.49 14.77
N LEU A 463 -18.07 6.79 13.84
CA LEU A 463 -18.73 5.98 12.81
C LEU A 463 -19.38 4.73 13.40
N SER A 464 -20.62 4.43 13.01
CA SER A 464 -21.27 3.16 13.37
C SER A 464 -20.68 1.96 12.64
N SER A 465 -21.03 0.74 13.08
CA SER A 465 -20.56 -0.51 12.47
C SER A 465 -20.87 -0.57 10.98
N ASP A 466 -22.14 -0.32 10.62
CA ASP A 466 -22.59 -0.33 9.23
C ASP A 466 -21.92 0.77 8.39
N GLU A 467 -21.83 2.00 8.90
CA GLU A 467 -21.21 3.10 8.16
C GLU A 467 -19.74 2.81 7.81
N LEU A 468 -18.93 2.35 8.78
CA LEU A 468 -17.53 2.03 8.51
C LEU A 468 -17.37 0.83 7.57
N GLN A 469 -18.21 -0.19 7.71
CA GLN A 469 -18.19 -1.38 6.85
C GLN A 469 -18.60 -1.05 5.41
N GLU A 470 -19.66 -0.25 5.22
CA GLU A 470 -20.10 0.26 3.92
C GLU A 470 -19.04 1.16 3.25
N ILE A 471 -18.42 2.06 4.02
CA ILE A 471 -17.31 2.91 3.56
C ILE A 471 -16.13 2.04 3.12
N THR A 472 -15.72 1.07 3.94
CA THR A 472 -14.62 0.15 3.64
C THR A 472 -14.92 -0.70 2.39
N ASN A 473 -16.15 -1.23 2.27
CA ASN A 473 -16.57 -1.95 1.06
C ASN A 473 -16.54 -1.03 -0.17
N SER A 474 -17.04 0.19 -0.07
CA SER A 474 -17.08 1.16 -1.17
C SER A 474 -15.68 1.51 -1.69
N LEU A 475 -14.74 1.77 -0.79
CA LEU A 475 -13.35 2.13 -1.11
C LEU A 475 -12.56 1.01 -1.82
N CYS A 476 -13.08 -0.21 -1.86
CA CYS A 476 -12.52 -1.31 -2.65
C CYS A 476 -12.81 -1.18 -4.16
N TYR A 477 -13.77 -0.35 -4.58
CA TYR A 477 -14.19 -0.20 -5.99
C TYR A 477 -13.50 0.96 -6.73
N VAL A 478 -12.84 1.89 -6.03
CA VAL A 478 -12.08 3.02 -6.63
C VAL A 478 -10.60 2.68 -6.92
N ASN A 479 -10.28 1.40 -7.12
CA ASN A 479 -8.94 1.00 -7.55
C ASN A 479 -8.73 1.27 -9.05
N ALA A 480 -8.05 2.38 -9.37
CA ALA A 480 -7.89 2.88 -10.73
C ALA A 480 -7.15 1.92 -11.69
N ARG A 481 -6.58 0.81 -11.20
CA ARG A 481 -5.82 -0.17 -12.01
C ARG A 481 -6.69 -1.21 -12.74
N CYS A 482 -7.97 -1.36 -12.40
CA CYS A 482 -8.89 -2.38 -12.92
C CYS A 482 -10.38 -2.06 -12.72
N THR A 483 -11.28 -2.57 -13.58
CA THR A 483 -12.75 -2.49 -13.38
C THR A 483 -13.29 -3.64 -12.52
N LEU A 484 -12.61 -3.89 -11.40
CA LEU A 484 -12.88 -4.96 -10.43
C LEU A 484 -12.71 -4.42 -9.02
N SER A 485 -13.58 -4.83 -8.09
CA SER A 485 -13.41 -4.54 -6.66
C SER A 485 -12.19 -5.28 -6.13
N THR A 486 -11.32 -4.59 -5.39
CA THR A 486 -10.09 -5.16 -4.83
C THR A 486 -10.26 -5.55 -3.37
N SER A 487 -9.59 -6.61 -2.91
CA SER A 487 -9.75 -7.10 -1.53
C SER A 487 -9.34 -6.11 -0.43
N MET A 488 -8.57 -5.06 -0.79
CA MET A 488 -8.19 -3.96 0.10
C MET A 488 -8.82 -2.68 -0.46
N VAL A 489 -9.05 -1.71 0.42
CA VAL A 489 -9.36 -0.34 0.01
C VAL A 489 -8.26 0.25 -0.87
N ALA A 490 -8.62 1.17 -1.77
CA ALA A 490 -7.68 1.76 -2.73
C ALA A 490 -6.42 2.40 -2.09
N PRO A 491 -6.50 3.20 -1.00
CA PRO A 491 -5.32 3.78 -0.34
C PRO A 491 -4.29 2.73 0.08
N THR A 492 -4.71 1.67 0.78
CA THR A 492 -3.84 0.58 1.25
C THR A 492 -3.30 -0.27 0.09
N ALA A 493 -4.11 -0.46 -0.96
CA ALA A 493 -3.64 -1.10 -2.19
C ALA A 493 -2.58 -0.25 -2.93
N TYR A 494 -2.52 1.06 -2.69
CA TYR A 494 -1.50 1.95 -3.25
C TYR A 494 -0.26 2.08 -2.34
N SER A 495 -0.40 2.15 -1.02
CA SER A 495 0.76 2.19 -0.11
C SER A 495 1.66 0.97 -0.29
N ALA A 496 1.09 -0.23 -0.42
CA ALA A 496 1.85 -1.44 -0.72
C ALA A 496 2.59 -1.38 -2.07
N LEU A 497 2.01 -0.73 -3.10
CA LEU A 497 2.67 -0.56 -4.41
C LEU A 497 3.77 0.51 -4.38
N VAL A 498 3.62 1.53 -3.52
CA VAL A 498 4.62 2.57 -3.27
C VAL A 498 5.79 1.97 -2.49
N ALA A 499 5.53 1.13 -1.48
CA ALA A 499 6.56 0.40 -0.74
C ALA A 499 7.30 -0.61 -1.63
N GLU A 500 6.59 -1.39 -2.45
CA GLU A 500 7.19 -2.28 -3.47
C GLU A 500 8.03 -1.50 -4.49
N ARG A 501 7.61 -0.28 -4.87
CA ARG A 501 8.38 0.61 -5.75
C ARG A 501 9.65 1.12 -5.09
N GLY A 502 9.56 1.65 -3.88
CA GLY A 502 10.72 2.12 -3.12
C GLY A 502 11.75 1.01 -2.92
N ALA A 503 11.29 -0.20 -2.57
CA ALA A 503 12.14 -1.39 -2.45
C ALA A 503 12.74 -1.82 -3.80
N SER A 504 12.08 -1.54 -4.93
CA SER A 504 12.61 -1.80 -6.28
C SER A 504 13.71 -0.81 -6.65
N CYS A 505 13.47 0.49 -6.47
CA CYS A 505 14.45 1.54 -6.76
C CYS A 505 15.67 1.47 -5.83
N GLY A 506 15.46 1.18 -4.53
CA GLY A 506 16.53 0.99 -3.54
C GLY A 506 17.44 -0.22 -3.78
N ARG A 507 17.00 -1.20 -4.59
CA ARG A 507 17.86 -2.29 -5.10
C ARG A 507 18.64 -1.87 -6.33
N ALA A 508 18.01 -1.17 -7.29
CA ALA A 508 18.68 -0.67 -8.48
C ALA A 508 19.85 0.27 -8.14
N ARG A 509 19.63 1.21 -7.20
CA ARG A 509 20.70 2.07 -6.66
C ARG A 509 21.82 1.27 -5.99
N ARG A 510 21.50 0.22 -5.22
CA ARG A 510 22.50 -0.64 -4.56
C ARG A 510 23.34 -1.47 -5.54
N GLY A 511 22.79 -1.88 -6.67
CA GLY A 511 23.54 -2.56 -7.74
C GLY A 511 24.59 -1.68 -8.44
N ARG A 512 24.64 -0.38 -8.12
CA ARG A 512 25.57 0.62 -8.70
C ARG A 512 26.59 1.15 -7.71
N ALA A 513 26.49 0.80 -6.42
CA ALA A 513 27.33 1.37 -5.36
C ALA A 513 28.46 0.41 -4.95
N PRO A 514 29.70 0.90 -4.79
CA PRO A 514 30.71 0.22 -3.99
C PRO A 514 30.19 -0.06 -2.57
N THR A 515 30.74 -1.05 -1.88
CA THR A 515 30.21 -1.59 -0.61
C THR A 515 30.49 -0.74 0.63
N THR A 516 30.39 0.58 0.53
CA THR A 516 30.57 1.55 1.63
C THR A 516 29.21 2.01 2.21
N ARG A 517 28.87 1.51 3.41
CA ARG A 517 27.68 1.94 4.16
C ARG A 517 27.90 3.31 4.82
N ARG A 518 27.35 4.39 4.27
CA ARG A 518 26.94 5.63 4.99
C ARG A 518 26.09 6.54 4.08
N ALA A 519 25.43 7.54 4.68
CA ALA A 519 24.53 8.53 4.05
C ALA A 519 23.29 7.97 3.31
N TRP A 520 22.21 7.72 4.06
CA TRP A 520 20.86 7.56 3.51
C TRP A 520 20.16 8.92 3.42
N ALA A 521 19.82 9.37 2.21
CA ALA A 521 19.06 10.59 1.95
C ALA A 521 17.67 10.26 1.40
N ALA A 522 16.68 11.09 1.70
CA ALA A 522 15.26 10.83 1.41
C ALA A 522 14.95 10.76 -0.10
N GLY A 523 14.09 9.82 -0.48
CA GLY A 523 13.53 9.72 -1.83
C GLY A 523 12.20 10.46 -1.91
N VAL A 524 12.23 11.80 -1.95
CA VAL A 524 11.02 12.62 -2.06
C VAL A 524 10.45 12.49 -3.48
N ALA A 525 9.29 11.84 -3.60
CA ALA A 525 8.56 11.65 -4.85
C ALA A 525 7.26 12.47 -4.90
N THR A 526 7.24 13.66 -4.27
CA THR A 526 6.14 14.61 -4.38
C THR A 526 6.30 15.49 -5.62
N ARG A 527 5.37 15.38 -6.58
CA ARG A 527 4.90 16.50 -7.43
C ARG A 527 3.70 16.08 -8.29
N ARG A 528 2.78 17.02 -8.43
CA ARG A 528 1.59 16.96 -9.29
C ARG A 528 1.82 17.86 -10.51
N TRP A 529 1.27 17.49 -11.66
CA TRP A 529 1.25 18.37 -12.83
C TRP A 529 0.45 19.65 -12.52
N ARG A 530 1.03 20.83 -12.81
CA ARG A 530 0.26 22.08 -12.86
C ARG A 530 -0.66 22.03 -14.07
N ARG A 531 -1.95 22.36 -13.88
CA ARG A 531 -2.80 22.81 -14.98
C ARG A 531 -2.60 24.31 -15.17
N SER A 532 -2.27 24.74 -16.38
CA SER A 532 -2.39 26.14 -16.79
C SER A 532 -3.86 26.43 -17.08
N THR A 533 -4.50 27.24 -16.24
CA THR A 533 -5.83 27.81 -16.51
C THR A 533 -5.68 29.15 -17.22
N THR A 534 -5.51 29.10 -18.54
CA THR A 534 -5.43 30.31 -19.37
C THR A 534 -6.85 30.82 -19.67
N THR A 535 -7.32 31.82 -18.94
CA THR A 535 -8.57 32.53 -19.23
C THR A 535 -8.40 33.45 -20.43
N SER A 536 -8.80 33.02 -21.62
CA SER A 536 -8.76 33.83 -22.83
C SER A 536 -10.01 34.71 -22.95
N SER A 537 -9.94 35.95 -22.45
CA SER A 537 -10.91 37.00 -22.78
C SER A 537 -10.76 37.40 -24.25
N GLY A 538 -11.76 37.12 -25.08
CA GLY A 538 -11.69 37.43 -26.51
C GLY A 538 -11.98 38.90 -26.82
N ARG A 539 -11.18 39.52 -27.70
CA ARG A 539 -11.61 40.69 -28.48
C ARG A 539 -10.91 40.79 -29.84
N SER A 540 -11.72 41.08 -30.84
CA SER A 540 -11.44 41.49 -32.24
C SER A 540 -10.00 41.85 -32.63
N THR A 541 -9.49 41.19 -33.67
CA THR A 541 -8.36 41.65 -34.49
C THR A 541 -8.81 42.55 -35.64
N SER A 542 -8.24 43.75 -35.79
CA SER A 542 -8.37 44.54 -37.03
C SER A 542 -7.19 45.48 -37.30
N ARG A 543 -6.34 45.07 -38.25
CA ARG A 543 -5.62 45.87 -39.27
C ARG A 543 -4.66 47.03 -38.88
N THR A 544 -3.43 46.83 -39.38
CA THR A 544 -2.57 47.75 -40.18
C THR A 544 -1.74 48.91 -39.56
N SER A 545 -0.46 48.89 -39.97
CA SER A 545 0.37 49.99 -40.52
C SER A 545 0.95 51.11 -39.61
N SER A 546 2.25 50.93 -39.32
CA SER A 546 3.37 51.84 -39.66
C SER A 546 3.50 53.27 -39.08
N THR A 547 4.63 53.45 -38.37
CA THR A 547 5.63 54.55 -38.48
C THR A 547 5.38 55.97 -37.96
N LEU A 548 6.45 56.46 -37.32
CA LEU A 548 6.97 57.84 -37.28
C LEU A 548 6.47 58.84 -36.21
N CYS A 549 7.37 59.80 -36.00
CA CYS A 549 7.53 60.78 -34.92
C CYS A 549 6.29 61.58 -34.48
N GLU A 550 6.26 61.97 -33.19
CA GLU A 550 6.69 63.34 -32.82
C GLU A 550 7.05 63.52 -31.33
N ARG A 551 7.64 64.67 -31.00
CA ARG A 551 8.03 65.15 -29.65
C ARG A 551 7.56 66.61 -29.52
N PRO A 552 7.10 67.07 -28.35
CA PRO A 552 7.99 68.01 -27.64
C PRO A 552 7.94 67.98 -26.09
N ARG A 553 9.13 68.22 -25.51
CA ARG A 553 9.43 69.04 -24.30
C ARG A 553 8.72 68.74 -22.95
N GLY A 554 9.51 68.40 -21.94
CA GLY A 554 9.13 68.44 -20.51
C GLY A 554 10.32 68.10 -19.59
N LEU A 555 10.76 69.05 -18.77
CA LEU A 555 11.88 68.98 -17.81
C LEU A 555 11.59 67.99 -16.64
N SER A 556 12.55 67.43 -15.88
CA SER A 556 14.04 67.52 -15.87
C SER A 556 14.68 66.51 -14.88
N ALA A 557 15.93 66.08 -15.16
CA ALA A 557 17.03 65.73 -14.21
C ALA A 557 16.81 64.64 -13.11
N LEU A 558 17.82 63.90 -12.59
CA LEU A 558 19.20 63.51 -12.96
C LEU A 558 19.48 62.22 -12.14
N ALA A 559 19.75 61.04 -12.73
CA ALA A 559 21.08 60.47 -13.04
C ALA A 559 21.96 60.03 -11.83
N GLY A 560 22.49 58.77 -11.86
CA GLY A 560 23.55 58.31 -10.93
C GLY A 560 23.61 56.78 -10.66
N LEU A 561 24.44 56.03 -11.42
CA LEU A 561 24.80 54.61 -11.22
C LEU A 561 26.18 54.32 -11.85
N PRO A 562 26.91 53.20 -11.53
CA PRO A 562 26.83 52.33 -10.35
C PRO A 562 28.10 52.50 -9.46
N PRO A 563 29.25 51.76 -9.50
CA PRO A 563 29.66 50.51 -10.19
C PRO A 563 29.88 49.29 -9.23
N LEU A 564 30.63 48.29 -9.71
CA LEU A 564 31.00 46.99 -9.10
C LEU A 564 32.33 46.99 -8.33
N CYS A 565 32.52 46.12 -7.32
CA CYS A 565 33.54 45.02 -7.36
C CYS A 565 33.47 44.01 -6.17
N PHE A 566 34.37 43.02 -6.14
CA PHE A 566 34.23 41.73 -5.42
C PHE A 566 35.35 41.44 -4.36
N ARG A 567 34.99 40.64 -3.32
CA ARG A 567 35.81 39.79 -2.38
C ARG A 567 35.90 40.27 -0.91
N GLY A 568 35.92 39.32 0.05
CA GLY A 568 36.54 39.55 1.38
C GLY A 568 35.88 38.97 2.66
N ILE A 569 35.72 37.65 2.76
CA ILE A 569 36.07 36.76 3.91
C ILE A 569 36.07 37.29 5.39
N LEU A 570 35.64 36.39 6.31
CA LEU A 570 35.82 36.32 7.80
C LEU A 570 34.77 36.92 8.78
N LEU A 571 34.28 36.01 9.64
CA LEU A 571 33.81 36.19 11.04
C LEU A 571 35.03 36.30 11.99
N PRO A 572 34.95 36.64 13.31
CA PRO A 572 33.83 36.38 14.23
C PRO A 572 33.55 37.39 15.40
N SER A 573 32.57 36.99 16.24
CA SER A 573 32.53 37.09 17.72
C SER A 573 32.21 38.40 18.51
N VAL A 574 31.07 38.34 19.23
CA VAL A 574 30.85 38.58 20.69
C VAL A 574 31.02 40.00 21.29
N VAL A 575 29.96 40.50 21.98
CA VAL A 575 29.90 40.94 23.41
C VAL A 575 28.47 41.43 23.75
N SER A 576 28.09 41.43 25.04
CA SER A 576 26.74 41.74 25.58
C SER A 576 26.68 43.05 26.40
N ARG A 577 25.47 43.67 26.46
CA ARG A 577 24.85 44.49 27.55
C ARG A 577 23.41 44.80 27.09
N ILE A 578 22.31 44.64 27.85
CA ILE A 578 21.96 44.87 29.28
C ILE A 578 21.87 46.35 29.67
N VAL A 579 20.63 46.85 29.82
CA VAL A 579 20.09 47.85 30.77
C VAL A 579 18.61 48.12 30.39
N SER A 580 17.66 48.52 31.26
CA SER A 580 17.34 48.13 32.65
C SER A 580 16.00 48.78 33.08
N GLY A 581 15.22 48.13 33.96
CA GLY A 581 14.10 48.73 34.71
C GLY A 581 12.75 48.90 33.97
N CYS A 582 11.62 49.13 34.65
CA CYS A 582 11.42 49.14 36.12
C CYS A 582 9.91 49.11 36.51
N VAL A 583 9.60 48.78 37.79
CA VAL A 583 8.41 49.25 38.59
C VAL A 583 7.00 48.76 38.14
N LEU A 584 6.05 48.34 39.00
CA LEU A 584 5.96 47.99 40.45
C LEU A 584 4.69 47.10 40.69
N GLY A 585 4.59 46.42 41.85
CA GLY A 585 3.30 45.90 42.38
C GLY A 585 3.30 44.47 42.95
N ALA A 586 2.87 44.30 44.22
CA ALA A 586 2.73 43.05 45.00
C ALA A 586 1.53 43.23 46.00
N PRO A 587 1.26 42.42 47.07
CA PRO A 587 1.95 41.22 47.60
C PRO A 587 1.03 40.07 48.18
N HIS A 588 1.66 39.06 48.83
CA HIS A 588 1.11 37.99 49.70
C HIS A 588 0.40 36.78 49.02
N HIS A 589 0.43 35.54 49.52
CA HIS A 589 0.88 34.97 50.82
C HIS A 589 2.12 34.01 50.73
N PHE A 590 2.42 33.20 51.77
CA PHE A 590 3.78 32.73 52.14
C PHE A 590 3.88 31.24 52.57
N SER A 591 5.11 30.70 52.62
CA SER A 591 5.57 29.41 53.23
C SER A 591 5.16 28.09 52.55
N LEU A 592 5.96 27.00 52.48
CA LEU A 592 7.37 26.68 52.86
C LEU A 592 8.09 26.12 51.58
N PHE A 593 9.41 26.12 51.33
CA PHE A 593 10.63 25.72 52.08
C PHE A 593 10.66 24.24 52.51
N LEU A 594 11.74 23.44 52.36
CA LEU A 594 13.10 23.59 51.77
C LEU A 594 13.40 22.32 50.90
N VAL A 595 14.58 21.84 50.48
CA VAL A 595 16.02 21.90 50.85
C VAL A 595 16.90 21.95 49.56
N PHE A 596 18.23 21.97 49.69
CA PHE A 596 19.25 22.08 48.62
C PHE A 596 19.49 20.74 47.85
N LEU A 597 19.97 20.66 46.58
CA LEU A 597 20.98 21.37 45.74
C LEU A 597 22.43 20.84 45.89
N GLY A 598 23.08 20.44 44.76
CA GLY A 598 24.50 20.07 44.73
C GLY A 598 25.06 19.58 43.36
N LEU A 599 25.78 20.47 42.66
CA LEU A 599 26.92 20.29 41.70
C LEU A 599 26.98 19.03 40.77
N LEU A 600 27.03 19.05 39.42
CA LEU A 600 27.48 19.99 38.36
C LEU A 600 28.99 19.91 37.98
N GLY A 601 29.29 19.28 36.83
CA GLY A 601 30.62 19.19 36.13
C GLY A 601 30.64 18.01 35.13
N LEU A 602 30.70 18.16 33.78
CA LEU A 602 31.83 18.54 32.89
C LEU A 602 32.97 17.47 32.88
N LEU A 603 33.54 16.97 31.75
CA LEU A 603 33.40 17.26 30.30
C LEU A 603 33.98 16.13 29.39
N VAL A 604 33.64 16.18 28.09
CA VAL A 604 34.40 15.70 26.88
C VAL A 604 34.59 14.19 26.61
N CYS A 605 34.49 13.86 25.31
CA CYS A 605 34.76 12.55 24.69
C CYS A 605 36.23 12.39 24.25
N ILE A 606 36.70 11.14 24.13
CA ILE A 606 37.77 10.75 23.19
C ILE A 606 37.38 9.41 22.53
N ASP A 607 37.70 9.25 21.23
CA ASP A 607 37.42 8.07 20.40
C ASP A 607 38.76 7.37 20.08
N VAL A 608 38.93 6.09 20.47
CA VAL A 608 40.16 5.31 20.23
C VAL A 608 39.84 3.88 19.79
N HIS A 609 40.67 3.39 18.88
CA HIS A 609 40.47 2.18 18.10
C HIS A 609 40.93 0.87 18.79
N ARG A 610 40.54 -0.26 18.20
CA ARG A 610 40.91 -1.65 18.58
C ARG A 610 42.37 -1.86 19.03
N VAL A 611 42.58 -2.68 20.06
CA VAL A 611 43.65 -3.70 20.13
C VAL A 611 43.10 -4.98 20.79
N CYS A 612 43.65 -6.15 20.45
CA CYS A 612 43.28 -7.45 21.03
C CYS A 612 44.04 -7.77 22.32
N SER A 613 43.52 -8.67 23.15
CA SER A 613 44.36 -9.64 23.88
C SER A 613 43.57 -10.90 24.28
N CYS A 614 44.22 -12.06 24.14
CA CYS A 614 43.72 -13.37 24.57
C CYS A 614 44.69 -13.97 25.57
N ARG A 615 44.20 -14.49 26.71
CA ARG A 615 44.83 -15.48 27.62
C ARG A 615 43.92 -15.67 28.85
N PHE A 616 43.94 -16.79 29.58
CA PHE A 616 44.18 -18.21 29.25
C PHE A 616 43.84 -19.03 30.51
N PHE A 617 43.15 -20.17 30.38
CA PHE A 617 43.03 -21.33 31.30
C PHE A 617 41.87 -22.17 30.71
N SER A 618 41.95 -23.45 30.30
CA SER A 618 42.68 -24.65 30.74
C SER A 618 42.38 -25.05 32.19
N SER A 619 41.99 -26.28 32.51
CA SER A 619 41.71 -27.48 31.68
C SER A 619 41.05 -28.58 32.53
N CYS A 620 40.42 -29.57 31.88
CA CYS A 620 40.37 -31.01 32.24
C CYS A 620 39.03 -31.70 31.94
N SER A 621 39.11 -32.96 31.53
CA SER A 621 38.03 -33.93 31.25
C SER A 621 38.66 -35.31 30.98
N PRO A 622 37.94 -36.44 31.01
CA PRO A 622 36.73 -36.80 31.77
C PRO A 622 37.01 -38.05 32.66
N PRO A 623 36.00 -38.85 33.05
CA PRO A 623 35.87 -40.17 32.38
C PRO A 623 34.43 -40.53 31.95
N ARG A 624 34.18 -41.80 31.58
CA ARG A 624 32.96 -42.31 30.91
C ARG A 624 32.10 -43.21 31.82
N LEU A 625 31.01 -43.74 31.25
CA LEU A 625 29.93 -44.62 31.80
C LEU A 625 28.70 -43.80 32.27
N GLY A 626 27.45 -44.25 32.12
CA GLY A 626 26.93 -45.43 31.40
C GLY A 626 25.42 -45.65 31.68
N HIS A 627 24.69 -46.29 30.75
CA HIS A 627 23.38 -46.94 30.94
C HIS A 627 22.12 -46.18 31.47
N THR A 628 21.17 -45.97 30.54
CA THR A 628 19.70 -46.25 30.62
C THR A 628 18.76 -45.70 31.72
N VAL A 629 17.58 -45.24 31.22
CA VAL A 629 16.19 -45.40 31.75
C VAL A 629 15.57 -44.31 32.67
N HIS A 630 14.23 -44.28 32.63
CA HIS A 630 13.23 -43.37 33.21
C HIS A 630 13.42 -42.92 34.67
N GLY A 631 12.86 -41.74 34.98
CA GLY A 631 12.46 -41.35 36.33
C GLY A 631 11.81 -39.97 36.38
N CYS A 632 10.59 -39.86 36.92
CA CYS A 632 9.93 -38.58 37.23
C CYS A 632 10.03 -38.30 38.73
N LEU A 633 10.18 -37.02 39.15
CA LEU A 633 9.13 -36.34 39.92
C LEU A 633 9.37 -34.83 40.16
N SER A 634 8.26 -34.18 40.47
CA SER A 634 7.98 -32.83 40.98
C SER A 634 8.93 -32.19 42.01
N PHE A 635 8.84 -30.86 42.10
CA PHE A 635 8.83 -30.14 43.39
C PHE A 635 7.61 -29.19 43.48
N LEU A 636 7.25 -28.74 44.70
CA LEU A 636 5.94 -28.16 45.07
C LEU A 636 5.77 -26.67 44.65
N THR A 637 4.58 -26.14 44.29
CA THR A 637 3.45 -25.67 45.16
C THR A 637 3.89 -24.73 46.30
N ARG A 638 3.21 -23.61 46.64
CA ARG A 638 1.76 -23.42 46.95
C ARG A 638 1.32 -21.93 46.98
N PHE A 639 0.09 -21.68 47.48
CA PHE A 639 -0.64 -20.39 47.70
C PHE A 639 -1.34 -19.77 46.47
N SER A 640 -2.57 -19.26 46.55
CA SER A 640 -3.68 -19.52 47.52
C SER A 640 -5.01 -18.99 46.98
N LEU A 641 -6.12 -19.66 47.30
CA LEU A 641 -7.49 -19.21 47.01
C LEU A 641 -8.05 -18.32 48.13
N LEU A 642 -8.82 -17.31 47.75
CA LEU A 642 -9.89 -16.71 48.55
C LEU A 642 -10.98 -16.26 47.58
N GLY A 643 -12.25 -16.39 47.97
CA GLY A 643 -13.39 -16.03 47.12
C GLY A 643 -14.57 -15.57 47.97
N THR A 644 -15.52 -14.91 47.32
CA THR A 644 -16.73 -14.39 47.96
C THR A 644 -17.96 -14.71 47.13
N THR A 645 -18.91 -15.42 47.75
CA THR A 645 -20.24 -15.67 47.21
C THR A 645 -21.16 -14.48 47.51
N LEU A 646 -22.06 -14.15 46.59
CA LEU A 646 -23.23 -13.33 46.88
C LEU A 646 -24.41 -13.80 46.01
N THR A 647 -25.47 -14.22 46.69
CA THR A 647 -26.71 -14.71 46.08
C THR A 647 -27.85 -13.79 46.48
N HIS A 648 -28.71 -13.38 45.52
CA HIS A 648 -30.12 -13.19 45.84
C HIS A 648 -31.03 -13.28 44.60
N THR A 649 -32.25 -13.75 44.89
CA THR A 649 -33.52 -13.69 44.13
C THR A 649 -33.67 -12.57 43.09
N GLY A 650 -34.31 -12.74 41.93
CA GLY A 650 -35.08 -13.89 41.41
C GLY A 650 -36.60 -13.64 41.32
N HIS A 651 -37.14 -13.65 40.11
CA HIS A 651 -38.59 -13.74 39.84
C HIS A 651 -38.83 -14.36 38.44
N ALA A 652 -39.93 -15.09 38.28
CA ALA A 652 -40.30 -15.76 37.03
C ALA A 652 -41.81 -15.62 36.77
N GLY A 653 -42.19 -15.35 35.52
CA GLY A 653 -43.58 -15.31 35.06
C GLY A 653 -43.76 -16.26 33.88
N ARG A 654 -44.55 -17.33 34.08
CA ARG A 654 -44.83 -18.37 33.07
C ARG A 654 -46.34 -18.48 32.89
N THR A 655 -46.84 -18.23 31.69
CA THR A 655 -48.22 -18.58 31.30
C THR A 655 -48.29 -19.04 29.84
N THR A 656 -48.46 -20.35 29.69
CA THR A 656 -49.07 -21.08 28.56
C THR A 656 -50.17 -21.96 29.19
N PRO A 657 -51.03 -22.71 28.45
CA PRO A 657 -51.09 -22.97 27.00
C PRO A 657 -52.51 -22.81 26.39
N GLN A 658 -52.68 -23.15 25.09
CA GLN A 658 -53.63 -24.20 24.66
C GLN A 658 -53.49 -24.54 23.14
N ASP A 659 -54.08 -25.67 22.75
CA ASP A 659 -53.88 -26.36 21.47
C ASP A 659 -54.82 -25.95 20.34
N SER A 660 -54.42 -26.20 19.09
CA SER A 660 -55.22 -27.03 18.15
C SER A 660 -54.52 -27.31 16.81
N GLN A 661 -54.71 -28.53 16.30
CA GLN A 661 -54.50 -28.93 14.90
C GLN A 661 -55.86 -29.36 14.28
N PRO A 662 -55.93 -29.91 13.05
CA PRO A 662 -55.60 -29.27 11.77
C PRO A 662 -56.78 -29.39 10.77
N LYS A 663 -56.76 -28.67 9.63
CA LYS A 663 -57.63 -29.00 8.48
C LYS A 663 -56.90 -29.01 7.14
N LYS A 664 -57.04 -30.14 6.43
CA LYS A 664 -56.65 -30.34 5.02
C LYS A 664 -57.76 -29.82 4.10
N LYS A 665 -57.41 -29.34 2.91
CA LYS A 665 -58.19 -29.52 1.66
C LYS A 665 -57.23 -29.63 0.46
N ARG A 666 -57.70 -30.20 -0.66
CA ARG A 666 -56.90 -30.61 -1.83
C ARG A 666 -57.30 -29.85 -3.12
N PRO A 667 -56.54 -29.95 -4.23
CA PRO A 667 -56.67 -29.09 -5.42
C PRO A 667 -57.32 -29.74 -6.65
N THR A 668 -57.66 -28.91 -7.65
CA THR A 668 -57.94 -29.23 -9.07
C THR A 668 -57.53 -28.00 -9.92
N SER A 669 -56.57 -28.13 -10.84
CA SER A 669 -56.74 -28.15 -12.34
C SER A 669 -56.94 -26.74 -12.98
N THR A 670 -56.62 -26.46 -14.25
CA THR A 670 -56.32 -27.33 -15.42
C THR A 670 -55.36 -26.63 -16.43
N HIS A 671 -54.84 -27.41 -17.41
CA HIS A 671 -54.16 -27.01 -18.66
C HIS A 671 -55.10 -26.22 -19.64
N PRO A 672 -54.68 -25.72 -20.84
CA PRO A 672 -53.51 -26.07 -21.69
C PRO A 672 -52.65 -24.86 -22.16
N SER A 673 -51.66 -24.97 -23.05
CA SER A 673 -51.19 -26.09 -23.90
C SER A 673 -49.65 -26.18 -23.90
#